data_AF-A0AAV5R9N9-F1
#
_entry.id   AF-A0AAV5R9N9-F1
#
_cell.length_a   1.000
_cell.length_b   1.000
_cell.length_c   1.000
_cell.angle_alpha   90.00
_cell.angle_beta   90.00
_cell.angle_gamma   90.00
#
_symmetry.space_group_name_H-M   'P 1'
#
loop_
_entity.id
_entity.type
_entity.pdbx_description
1 polymer ?
#
loop_
_entity_poly.entity_id
_entity_poly.type
_entity_poly.pdbx_seq_one_letter_code
_entity_poly.pdbx_strand_id
1 'polypeptide(L)'
;MVVSVAPLVLLSVVDHYERVIRSSNSTPSNNLNNSNSPSRVVGVILGDNSDPNNPKITNSFAIPYEEDINNPNIWFLDHNYIDTMMEMFKKINAKEKLIGWYHSGPKLRKNDLKINNVFKNLTLNPILLIVDVHSNNKIDIPTDCYKSFDEINDDGTLINQTFIHLPSTIEAQEAEEIGVEHLLRDIRDENRGNLTINLSNNFKSLKSLNDKLSSIVIYLTKLINGNLPINSTILGKLQDIFNLLPNISQISDSINNINNNNNTSIDLNSPSNLSTAFNVKTNDQLMIMRYVSTSTSTSQNFTSPSFSFLSNNYLRSNNNIFTSNYNLNHNLNISINNKNTILNHNHNNHNNHNNNNNHNSISTRNYSSSKLQSATETVSQICHPTTATSNSYSSSSSSSTTINNSHIPFDVKIKNNDLINKKSIIEQYLKGDEKSFKQLINPYITLTKPHLTFLIMLSSICSYILAPNPLDFTKFFSLTIGTLLTSGAANAINMGREPKFDSQMVRTSTRPVVKGLVKPYEAFTFASIIGSIGCTILFIGVNPIVSYLAALNIILYSWFYTSLKRKSILNTWLGAIVGAIPPLMGWASNSSLLDPGAWSLALLLYAWQFPHFNSLSHNIKDEYKRAGYVMTAFVNPKLNARVALRYSLLMFPICFSLIYFNVCDKYFAFDSSILNFWMTYNSFKFWLQQRHNYSINVIKNGGANKSEIDLANIWAKKTFWSSIWQLPLVLALAMLHKQGQWDRFFNNSNEKTLN
;
A
#
# COMPACT_ATOMS: atom_id res chain seq x y z
N MET A 1 11.46 -32.36 -26.31
CA MET A 1 12.00 -31.01 -26.44
C MET A 1 11.14 -30.08 -25.61
N VAL A 2 11.71 -29.34 -24.67
CA VAL A 2 11.04 -28.34 -23.83
C VAL A 2 11.73 -27.01 -24.06
N VAL A 3 10.97 -25.93 -24.23
CA VAL A 3 11.54 -24.60 -24.48
C VAL A 3 11.55 -23.81 -23.18
N SER A 4 12.71 -23.34 -22.75
CA SER A 4 12.86 -22.49 -21.58
C SER A 4 12.89 -21.02 -22.01
N VAL A 5 12.05 -20.20 -21.39
CA VAL A 5 11.87 -18.77 -21.74
C VAL A 5 12.24 -17.91 -20.55
N ALA A 6 13.19 -16.98 -20.74
CA ALA A 6 13.55 -16.01 -19.73
C ALA A 6 12.41 -15.00 -19.48
N PRO A 7 12.14 -14.60 -18.21
CA PRO A 7 11.16 -13.55 -17.90
C PRO A 7 11.41 -12.23 -18.63
N LEU A 8 12.69 -11.92 -18.90
CA LEU A 8 13.09 -10.73 -19.64
C LEU A 8 12.44 -10.68 -21.03
N VAL A 9 12.37 -11.81 -21.73
CA VAL A 9 11.78 -11.91 -23.08
C VAL A 9 10.31 -11.52 -23.04
N LEU A 10 9.57 -11.99 -22.02
CA LEU A 10 8.14 -11.68 -21.88
C LEU A 10 7.92 -10.18 -21.68
N LEU A 11 8.74 -9.55 -20.83
CA LEU A 11 8.66 -8.12 -20.59
C LEU A 11 9.05 -7.31 -21.82
N SER A 12 10.09 -7.72 -22.55
CA SER A 12 10.53 -7.08 -23.79
C SER A 12 9.45 -7.14 -24.87
N VAL A 13 8.77 -8.27 -25.06
CA VAL A 13 7.70 -8.39 -26.08
C VAL A 13 6.53 -7.45 -25.76
N VAL A 14 6.15 -7.33 -24.50
CA VAL A 14 5.11 -6.37 -24.06
C VAL A 14 5.55 -4.92 -24.29
N ASP A 15 6.80 -4.59 -23.98
CA ASP A 15 7.35 -3.24 -24.24
C ASP A 15 7.42 -2.93 -25.74
N HIS A 16 7.83 -3.89 -26.57
CA HIS A 16 7.85 -3.76 -28.03
C HIS A 16 6.45 -3.48 -28.59
N TYR A 17 5.44 -4.20 -28.11
CA TYR A 17 4.04 -3.99 -28.49
C TYR A 17 3.57 -2.57 -28.17
N GLU A 18 3.82 -2.09 -26.95
CA GLU A 18 3.45 -0.74 -26.53
C GLU A 18 4.16 0.38 -27.31
N ARG A 19 5.44 0.17 -27.68
CA ARG A 19 6.18 1.15 -28.49
C ARG A 19 5.62 1.29 -29.90
N VAL A 20 5.29 0.16 -30.55
CA VAL A 20 4.75 0.15 -31.92
C VAL A 20 3.35 0.77 -31.96
N ILE A 21 2.50 0.51 -30.97
CA ILE A 21 1.17 1.13 -30.87
C ILE A 21 1.26 2.65 -30.66
N ARG A 22 2.25 3.12 -29.88
CA ARG A 22 2.45 4.56 -29.70
C ARG A 22 2.88 5.25 -30.99
N SER A 23 3.70 4.61 -31.82
CA SER A 23 4.07 5.15 -33.13
C SER A 23 2.87 5.25 -34.08
N SER A 24 2.02 4.22 -34.16
CA SER A 24 0.85 4.24 -35.04
C SER A 24 -0.19 5.32 -34.65
N ASN A 25 -0.29 5.65 -33.36
CA ASN A 25 -1.22 6.66 -32.87
C ASN A 25 -0.69 8.12 -32.97
N SER A 26 0.56 8.31 -33.42
CA SER A 26 1.21 9.63 -33.44
C SER A 26 1.12 10.37 -34.78
N THR A 27 0.66 9.72 -35.85
CA THR A 27 0.37 10.35 -37.15
C THR A 27 -1.05 10.92 -37.20
N PRO A 28 -1.25 12.24 -37.37
CA PRO A 28 -2.57 12.84 -37.55
C PRO A 28 -2.98 12.71 -39.03
N SER A 29 -3.32 11.50 -39.47
CA SER A 29 -3.92 11.29 -40.78
C SER A 29 -5.42 11.08 -40.63
N ASN A 30 -6.20 12.02 -41.16
CA ASN A 30 -7.66 12.10 -41.22
C ASN A 30 -8.32 10.93 -41.96
N ASN A 31 -8.22 9.69 -41.47
CA ASN A 31 -9.03 8.58 -41.95
C ASN A 31 -9.66 7.86 -40.77
N LEU A 32 -10.79 8.41 -40.32
CA LEU A 32 -11.61 7.95 -39.19
C LEU A 32 -12.35 6.62 -39.47
N ASN A 33 -12.01 5.89 -40.55
CA ASN A 33 -12.81 4.78 -41.05
C ASN A 33 -12.06 3.44 -41.20
N ASN A 34 -10.77 3.33 -40.86
CA ASN A 34 -10.12 2.01 -40.82
C ASN A 34 -10.11 1.46 -39.39
N SER A 35 -10.96 0.45 -39.23
CA SER A 35 -11.25 -0.32 -38.04
C SER A 35 -10.01 -0.94 -37.38
N ASN A 36 -9.87 -0.62 -36.08
CA ASN A 36 -9.56 -1.52 -34.96
C ASN A 36 -9.13 -2.97 -35.33
N SER A 37 -7.94 -3.14 -35.88
CA SER A 37 -7.28 -4.44 -35.92
C SER A 37 -5.93 -4.31 -35.21
N PRO A 38 -5.63 -5.17 -34.22
CA PRO A 38 -4.39 -5.05 -33.46
C PRO A 38 -3.23 -5.35 -34.41
N SER A 39 -2.41 -4.34 -34.68
CA SER A 39 -1.10 -4.54 -35.30
C SER A 39 -0.31 -5.49 -34.42
N ARG A 40 0.00 -6.68 -34.95
CA ARG A 40 0.86 -7.63 -34.23
C ARG A 40 2.31 -7.20 -34.41
N VAL A 41 3.09 -7.34 -33.36
CA VAL A 41 4.53 -7.10 -33.41
C VAL A 41 5.23 -8.42 -33.68
N VAL A 42 6.16 -8.39 -34.62
CA VAL A 42 7.05 -9.49 -34.96
C VAL A 42 8.47 -9.11 -34.56
N GLY A 43 9.21 -10.07 -34.03
CA GLY A 43 10.61 -9.85 -33.68
C GLY A 43 11.41 -11.14 -33.65
N VAL A 44 12.71 -11.00 -33.45
CA VAL A 44 13.65 -12.12 -33.36
C VAL A 44 13.78 -12.55 -31.91
N ILE A 45 13.91 -13.87 -31.69
CA ILE A 45 14.34 -14.42 -30.41
C ILE A 45 15.78 -14.92 -30.50
N LEU A 46 16.54 -14.56 -29.46
CA LEU A 46 17.93 -14.90 -29.29
C LEU A 46 18.10 -15.81 -28.08
N GLY A 47 19.10 -16.67 -28.15
CA GLY A 47 19.51 -17.42 -26.97
C GLY A 47 20.53 -18.48 -27.26
N ASP A 48 20.61 -19.45 -26.34
CA ASP A 48 21.50 -20.59 -26.47
C ASP A 48 20.74 -21.81 -27.02
N ASN A 49 21.32 -22.40 -28.06
CA ASN A 49 20.84 -23.63 -28.69
C ASN A 49 21.93 -24.71 -28.66
N SER A 50 22.75 -24.70 -27.62
CA SER A 50 23.77 -25.73 -27.32
C SER A 50 23.14 -27.11 -27.14
N ASP A 51 22.04 -27.18 -26.39
CA ASP A 51 21.24 -28.39 -26.17
C ASP A 51 19.99 -28.41 -27.07
N PRO A 52 19.94 -29.28 -28.10
CA PRO A 52 18.80 -29.34 -29.03
C PRO A 52 17.48 -29.72 -28.36
N ASN A 53 17.54 -30.39 -27.21
CA ASN A 53 16.38 -30.83 -26.45
C ASN A 53 15.82 -29.76 -25.51
N ASN A 54 16.62 -28.76 -25.14
CA ASN A 54 16.24 -27.68 -24.22
C ASN A 54 16.80 -26.32 -24.69
N PRO A 55 16.26 -25.75 -25.78
CA PRO A 55 16.64 -24.42 -26.22
C PRO A 55 16.25 -23.38 -25.16
N LYS A 56 17.21 -22.51 -24.82
CA LYS A 56 17.06 -21.43 -23.84
C LYS A 56 16.92 -20.10 -24.56
N ILE A 57 15.74 -19.50 -24.48
CA ILE A 57 15.47 -18.17 -25.04
C ILE A 57 15.82 -17.12 -23.98
N THR A 58 16.87 -16.35 -24.23
CA THR A 58 17.40 -15.36 -23.26
C THR A 58 16.97 -13.95 -23.57
N ASN A 59 16.89 -13.59 -24.86
CA ASN A 59 16.69 -12.21 -25.27
C ASN A 59 15.80 -12.11 -26.52
N SER A 60 15.29 -10.92 -26.79
CA SER A 60 14.45 -10.65 -27.97
C SER A 60 14.55 -9.19 -28.41
N PHE A 61 14.36 -8.94 -29.70
CA PHE A 61 14.26 -7.59 -30.24
C PHE A 61 13.19 -7.51 -31.34
N ALA A 62 12.53 -6.37 -31.45
CA ALA A 62 11.51 -6.14 -32.48
C ALA A 62 12.14 -5.83 -33.84
N ILE A 63 11.49 -6.27 -34.91
CA ILE A 63 11.87 -5.96 -36.30
C ILE A 63 10.83 -4.99 -36.88
N PRO A 64 11.22 -4.05 -37.76
CA PRO A 64 10.26 -3.33 -38.60
C PRO A 64 9.39 -4.32 -39.38
N TYR A 65 8.11 -4.38 -39.04
CA TYR A 65 7.14 -5.31 -39.63
C TYR A 65 5.82 -4.59 -39.88
N GLU A 66 5.29 -4.78 -41.09
CA GLU A 66 3.98 -4.27 -41.49
C GLU A 66 3.19 -5.40 -42.17
N GLU A 67 1.89 -5.48 -41.91
CA GLU A 67 1.00 -6.46 -42.52
C GLU A 67 -0.23 -5.72 -43.04
N ASP A 68 -0.61 -5.97 -44.29
CA ASP A 68 -1.81 -5.36 -44.85
C ASP A 68 -3.06 -6.03 -44.24
N ILE A 69 -3.97 -5.19 -43.76
CA ILE A 69 -5.23 -5.60 -43.12
C ILE A 69 -6.17 -6.18 -44.17
N ASN A 70 -6.15 -5.63 -45.39
CA ASN A 70 -7.03 -6.05 -46.47
C ASN A 70 -6.58 -7.37 -47.08
N ASN A 71 -5.27 -7.52 -47.27
CA ASN A 71 -4.65 -8.71 -47.83
C ASN A 71 -3.60 -9.28 -46.86
N PRO A 72 -3.97 -10.26 -46.00
CA PRO A 72 -3.05 -10.79 -45.01
C PRO A 72 -1.82 -11.48 -45.64
N ASN A 73 -1.89 -11.88 -46.91
CA ASN A 73 -0.75 -12.48 -47.60
C ASN A 73 0.40 -11.50 -47.89
N ILE A 74 0.13 -10.18 -47.84
CA ILE A 74 1.12 -9.13 -48.11
C ILE A 74 1.63 -8.62 -46.77
N TRP A 75 2.93 -8.82 -46.55
CA TRP A 75 3.62 -8.38 -45.35
C TRP A 75 5.03 -7.91 -45.72
N PHE A 76 5.54 -6.97 -44.94
CA PHE A 76 6.88 -6.41 -45.06
C PHE A 76 7.71 -6.79 -43.85
N LEU A 77 8.96 -7.20 -44.08
CA LEU A 77 9.94 -7.51 -43.06
C LEU A 77 11.32 -7.08 -43.56
N ASP A 78 12.05 -6.30 -42.77
CA ASP A 78 13.38 -5.82 -43.13
C ASP A 78 14.46 -6.84 -42.76
N HIS A 79 15.03 -7.51 -43.77
CA HIS A 79 16.12 -8.47 -43.59
C HIS A 79 17.45 -7.81 -43.20
N ASN A 80 17.76 -6.63 -43.73
CA ASN A 80 19.03 -5.93 -43.45
C ASN A 80 19.10 -5.51 -41.98
N TYR A 81 17.95 -5.14 -41.41
CA TYR A 81 17.85 -4.83 -39.98
C TYR A 81 18.19 -6.03 -39.11
N ILE A 82 17.76 -7.24 -39.49
CA ILE A 82 18.07 -8.47 -38.74
C ILE A 82 19.57 -8.72 -38.74
N ASP A 83 20.21 -8.69 -39.90
CA ASP A 83 21.64 -9.01 -40.02
C ASP A 83 22.51 -8.00 -39.25
N THR A 84 22.23 -6.70 -39.38
CA THR A 84 22.96 -5.65 -38.66
C THR A 84 22.82 -5.76 -37.15
N MET A 85 21.61 -6.05 -36.65
CA MET A 85 21.40 -6.27 -35.22
C MET A 85 22.09 -7.54 -34.72
N MET A 86 22.03 -8.62 -35.50
CA MET A 86 22.70 -9.88 -35.16
C MET A 86 24.22 -9.68 -35.01
N GLU A 87 24.86 -8.90 -35.88
CA GLU A 87 26.28 -8.58 -35.74
C GLU A 87 26.59 -7.81 -34.45
N MET A 88 25.71 -6.89 -34.04
CA MET A 88 25.89 -6.15 -32.78
C MET A 88 25.70 -7.06 -31.57
N PHE A 89 24.66 -7.88 -31.54
CA PHE A 89 24.44 -8.83 -30.43
C PHE A 89 25.57 -9.84 -30.30
N LYS A 90 26.12 -10.32 -31.43
CA LYS A 90 27.29 -11.22 -31.44
C LYS A 90 28.53 -10.57 -30.80
N LYS A 91 28.71 -9.24 -30.92
CA LYS A 91 29.80 -8.50 -30.27
C LYS A 91 29.61 -8.34 -28.76
N ILE A 92 28.36 -8.23 -28.31
CA ILE A 92 28.01 -8.09 -26.89
C ILE A 92 28.12 -9.43 -26.17
N ASN A 93 27.49 -10.46 -26.75
CA ASN A 93 27.46 -11.79 -26.18
C ASN A 93 27.49 -12.86 -27.29
N ALA A 94 28.62 -13.54 -27.42
CA ALA A 94 28.81 -14.58 -28.44
C ALA A 94 27.93 -15.83 -28.22
N LYS A 95 27.34 -16.00 -27.02
CA LYS A 95 26.41 -17.09 -26.74
C LYS A 95 25.02 -16.84 -27.32
N GLU A 96 24.64 -15.59 -27.58
CA GLU A 96 23.35 -15.26 -28.17
C GLU A 96 23.37 -15.55 -29.66
N LYS A 97 22.61 -16.58 -30.06
CA LYS A 97 22.39 -16.95 -31.47
C LYS A 97 20.92 -16.78 -31.82
N LEU A 98 20.64 -16.62 -33.11
CA LEU A 98 19.27 -16.62 -33.61
C LEU A 98 18.69 -18.02 -33.40
N ILE A 99 17.58 -18.11 -32.67
CA ILE A 99 16.85 -19.38 -32.44
C ILE A 99 15.57 -19.42 -33.27
N GLY A 100 14.97 -18.27 -33.51
CA GLY A 100 13.72 -18.16 -34.25
C GLY A 100 13.12 -16.76 -34.12
N TRP A 101 11.80 -16.71 -34.07
CA TRP A 101 11.06 -15.45 -34.04
C TRP A 101 9.86 -15.53 -33.10
N TYR A 102 9.39 -14.37 -32.65
CA TYR A 102 8.18 -14.26 -31.85
C TYR A 102 7.15 -13.39 -32.55
N HIS A 103 5.87 -13.58 -32.19
CA HIS A 103 4.84 -12.57 -32.43
C HIS A 103 3.91 -12.39 -31.23
N SER A 104 3.34 -11.19 -31.11
CA SER A 104 2.52 -10.75 -29.96
C SER A 104 1.10 -11.34 -29.89
N GLY A 105 0.82 -12.45 -30.59
CA GLY A 105 -0.50 -13.09 -30.57
C GLY A 105 -1.65 -12.27 -31.21
N PRO A 106 -2.93 -12.56 -30.89
CA PRO A 106 -3.40 -13.52 -29.88
C PRO A 106 -3.62 -14.96 -30.38
N LYS A 107 -3.60 -15.21 -31.70
CA LYS A 107 -3.80 -16.54 -32.31
C LYS A 107 -2.86 -16.75 -33.50
N LEU A 108 -2.52 -18.02 -33.73
CA LEU A 108 -1.77 -18.47 -34.90
C LEU A 108 -2.53 -18.14 -36.20
N ARG A 109 -1.82 -17.67 -37.22
CA ARG A 109 -2.35 -17.33 -38.55
C ARG A 109 -1.72 -18.23 -39.61
N LYS A 110 -2.40 -18.38 -40.75
CA LYS A 110 -1.87 -19.15 -41.90
C LYS A 110 -0.59 -18.53 -42.48
N ASN A 111 -0.44 -17.20 -42.38
CA ASN A 111 0.75 -16.48 -42.85
C ASN A 111 2.02 -16.84 -42.08
N ASP A 112 1.89 -17.34 -40.86
CA ASP A 112 3.03 -17.61 -39.99
C ASP A 112 3.91 -18.70 -40.57
N LEU A 113 3.36 -19.60 -41.39
CA LEU A 113 4.13 -20.57 -42.16
C LEU A 113 5.04 -19.90 -43.19
N LYS A 114 4.54 -18.86 -43.89
CA LYS A 114 5.32 -18.11 -44.88
C LYS A 114 6.45 -17.33 -44.21
N ILE A 115 6.15 -16.66 -43.09
CA ILE A 115 7.15 -15.94 -42.29
C ILE A 115 8.18 -16.94 -41.72
N ASN A 116 7.74 -18.11 -41.27
CA ASN A 116 8.66 -19.12 -40.76
C ASN A 116 9.64 -19.63 -41.82
N ASN A 117 9.20 -19.78 -43.07
CA ASN A 117 10.08 -20.18 -44.17
C ASN A 117 11.17 -19.15 -44.48
N VAL A 118 10.91 -17.87 -44.22
CA VAL A 118 11.92 -16.81 -44.31
C VAL A 118 12.96 -16.97 -43.21
N PHE A 119 12.55 -17.23 -41.97
CA PHE A 119 13.47 -17.50 -40.86
C PHE A 119 14.21 -18.84 -41.00
N LYS A 120 13.68 -19.78 -41.79
CA LYS A 120 14.36 -21.04 -42.15
C LYS A 120 15.62 -20.80 -42.99
N ASN A 121 15.70 -19.68 -43.71
CA ASN A 121 16.92 -19.27 -44.42
C ASN A 121 18.01 -18.77 -43.47
N LEU A 122 17.63 -18.21 -42.32
CA LEU A 122 18.56 -17.69 -41.31
C LEU A 122 18.98 -18.77 -40.30
N THR A 123 18.07 -19.70 -40.00
CA THR A 123 18.28 -20.79 -39.03
C THR A 123 17.66 -22.10 -39.49
N LEU A 124 18.34 -23.22 -39.22
CA LEU A 124 17.90 -24.55 -39.64
C LEU A 124 16.49 -24.92 -39.15
N ASN A 125 16.16 -24.56 -37.90
CA ASN A 125 14.94 -24.98 -37.22
C ASN A 125 14.38 -23.81 -36.38
N PRO A 126 13.71 -22.82 -36.99
CA PRO A 126 13.18 -21.68 -36.28
C PRO A 126 12.09 -22.12 -35.29
N ILE A 127 12.19 -21.63 -34.06
CA ILE A 127 11.12 -21.74 -33.05
C ILE A 127 10.22 -20.51 -33.16
N LEU A 128 8.91 -20.75 -33.19
CA LEU A 128 7.90 -19.70 -33.12
C LEU A 128 7.42 -19.55 -31.68
N LEU A 129 7.65 -18.39 -31.08
CA LEU A 129 7.15 -18.04 -29.75
C LEU A 129 5.93 -17.10 -29.88
N ILE A 130 4.78 -17.53 -29.39
CA ILE A 130 3.58 -16.68 -29.30
C ILE A 130 3.48 -16.18 -27.87
N VAL A 131 3.56 -14.87 -27.69
CA VAL A 131 3.35 -14.22 -26.40
C VAL A 131 2.04 -13.44 -26.44
N ASP A 132 1.06 -13.86 -25.63
CA ASP A 132 -0.25 -13.19 -25.57
C ASP A 132 -0.15 -11.94 -24.69
N VAL A 133 -0.14 -10.76 -25.32
CA VAL A 133 -0.02 -9.46 -24.60
C VAL A 133 -1.33 -9.07 -23.90
N HIS A 134 -2.47 -9.67 -24.28
CA HIS A 134 -3.79 -9.30 -23.77
C HIS A 134 -4.30 -10.23 -22.67
N SER A 135 -3.42 -10.99 -22.03
CA SER A 135 -3.76 -12.07 -21.09
C SER A 135 -4.20 -11.56 -19.70
N ASN A 136 -5.32 -10.83 -19.60
CA ASN A 136 -5.87 -10.42 -18.30
C ASN A 136 -6.62 -11.56 -17.58
N ASN A 137 -7.00 -12.63 -18.29
CA ASN A 137 -7.94 -13.65 -17.79
C ASN A 137 -7.42 -15.11 -17.87
N LYS A 138 -6.21 -15.37 -18.39
CA LYS A 138 -5.67 -16.73 -18.46
C LYS A 138 -4.91 -17.07 -17.17
N ILE A 139 -5.26 -18.21 -16.59
CA ILE A 139 -4.69 -18.78 -15.36
C ILE A 139 -3.32 -19.45 -15.63
N ASP A 140 -3.12 -19.84 -16.89
CA ASP A 140 -1.94 -20.53 -17.42
C ASP A 140 -0.88 -19.54 -17.94
N ILE A 141 0.31 -20.04 -18.22
CA ILE A 141 1.45 -19.26 -18.73
C ILE A 141 1.05 -18.63 -20.09
N PRO A 142 1.28 -17.33 -20.33
CA PRO A 142 0.82 -16.64 -21.54
C PRO A 142 1.71 -16.89 -22.78
N THR A 143 2.39 -18.04 -22.83
CA THR A 143 3.38 -18.36 -23.86
C THR A 143 3.12 -19.70 -24.51
N ASP A 144 2.90 -19.69 -25.81
CA ASP A 144 2.80 -20.92 -26.60
C ASP A 144 4.01 -21.01 -27.54
N CYS A 145 4.69 -22.16 -27.55
CA CYS A 145 5.83 -22.40 -28.44
C CYS A 145 5.43 -23.37 -29.55
N TYR A 146 5.85 -23.10 -30.78
CA TYR A 146 5.61 -23.96 -31.92
C TYR A 146 6.87 -24.18 -32.73
N LYS A 147 6.95 -25.34 -33.37
CA LYS A 147 7.98 -25.66 -34.36
C LYS A 147 7.30 -26.12 -35.64
N SER A 148 7.81 -25.68 -36.78
CA SER A 148 7.32 -26.16 -38.07
C SER A 148 7.74 -27.61 -38.28
N PHE A 149 6.78 -28.44 -38.70
CA PHE A 149 6.96 -29.81 -39.06
C PHE A 149 6.46 -30.00 -40.49
N ASP A 150 7.29 -30.67 -41.29
CA ASP A 150 7.01 -30.94 -42.71
C ASP A 150 6.51 -32.40 -42.79
N GLU A 151 5.22 -32.60 -43.07
CA GLU A 151 4.66 -33.95 -43.28
C GLU A 151 5.09 -34.49 -44.65
N ILE A 152 5.82 -35.60 -44.64
CA ILE A 152 6.29 -36.30 -45.84
C ILE A 152 5.29 -37.42 -46.14
N ASN A 153 4.84 -37.51 -47.39
CA ASN A 153 4.03 -38.63 -47.86
C ASN A 153 4.85 -39.92 -47.95
N ASP A 154 4.18 -41.07 -47.99
CA ASP A 154 4.83 -42.37 -48.25
C ASP A 154 5.59 -42.40 -49.59
N ASP A 155 5.23 -41.53 -50.55
CA ASP A 155 5.90 -41.31 -51.85
C ASP A 155 7.09 -40.33 -51.79
N GLY A 156 7.46 -39.80 -50.62
CA GLY A 156 8.58 -38.86 -50.44
C GLY A 156 8.32 -37.41 -50.87
N THR A 157 7.10 -37.07 -51.31
CA THR A 157 6.69 -35.69 -51.61
C THR A 157 6.21 -34.97 -50.34
N LEU A 158 6.51 -33.67 -50.22
CA LEU A 158 6.05 -32.83 -49.11
C LEU A 158 4.58 -32.47 -49.30
N ILE A 159 3.73 -32.83 -48.34
CA ILE A 159 2.26 -32.67 -48.44
C ILE A 159 1.79 -31.39 -47.78
N ASN A 160 2.16 -31.19 -46.51
CA ASN A 160 1.70 -30.05 -45.72
C ASN A 160 2.73 -29.69 -44.66
N GLN A 161 2.99 -28.39 -44.52
CA GLN A 161 3.78 -27.83 -43.44
C GLN A 161 2.83 -27.39 -42.33
N THR A 162 3.00 -27.92 -41.12
CA THR A 162 2.15 -27.62 -39.96
C THR A 162 3.00 -27.19 -38.77
N PHE A 163 2.37 -26.53 -37.79
CA PHE A 163 3.03 -26.18 -36.54
C PHE A 163 2.67 -27.21 -35.46
N ILE A 164 3.69 -27.81 -34.84
CA ILE A 164 3.52 -28.68 -33.68
C ILE A 164 3.85 -27.86 -32.43
N HIS A 165 2.97 -27.95 -31.43
CA HIS A 165 3.16 -27.30 -30.14
C HIS A 165 4.32 -27.95 -29.36
N LEU A 166 5.23 -27.12 -28.84
CA LEU A 166 6.29 -27.51 -27.93
C LEU A 166 5.95 -27.03 -26.50
N PRO A 167 6.14 -27.88 -25.47
CA PRO A 167 5.96 -27.45 -24.09
C PRO A 167 6.95 -26.33 -23.75
N SER A 168 6.45 -25.28 -23.10
CA SER A 168 7.22 -24.11 -22.68
C SER A 168 7.24 -24.00 -21.16
N THR A 169 8.38 -23.58 -20.61
CA THR A 169 8.56 -23.29 -19.18
C THR A 169 9.26 -21.96 -19.00
N ILE A 170 8.92 -21.20 -17.97
CA ILE A 170 9.63 -19.97 -17.62
C ILE A 170 10.81 -20.36 -16.71
N GLU A 171 12.03 -20.03 -17.12
CA GLU A 171 13.26 -20.27 -16.36
C GLU A 171 14.00 -18.94 -16.25
N ALA A 172 14.29 -18.48 -15.03
CA ALA A 172 15.01 -17.23 -14.78
C ALA A 172 16.48 -17.51 -14.44
N GLN A 173 17.38 -16.63 -14.86
CA GLN A 173 18.75 -16.62 -14.34
C GLN A 173 18.76 -16.03 -12.91
N GLU A 174 19.77 -16.34 -12.09
CA GLU A 174 19.87 -15.85 -10.70
C GLU A 174 19.72 -14.32 -10.60
N ALA A 175 20.36 -13.57 -11.50
CA ALA A 175 20.24 -12.12 -11.55
C ALA A 175 18.82 -11.63 -11.92
N GLU A 176 18.14 -12.35 -12.81
CA GLU A 176 16.75 -12.04 -13.20
C GLU A 176 15.77 -12.42 -12.10
N GLU A 177 15.98 -13.55 -11.43
CA GLU A 177 15.16 -14.04 -10.32
C GLU A 177 15.10 -13.01 -9.19
N ILE A 178 16.25 -12.47 -8.78
CA ILE A 178 16.32 -11.38 -7.78
C ILE A 178 15.53 -10.15 -8.23
N GLY A 179 15.61 -9.79 -9.52
CA GLY A 179 14.87 -8.68 -10.09
C GLY A 179 13.36 -8.92 -10.11
N VAL A 180 12.93 -10.12 -10.49
CA VAL A 180 11.52 -10.53 -10.51
C VAL A 180 10.95 -10.57 -9.10
N GLU A 181 11.67 -11.14 -8.13
CA GLU A 181 11.22 -11.14 -6.73
C GLU A 181 11.07 -9.73 -6.17
N HIS A 182 11.99 -8.82 -6.51
CA HIS A 182 11.87 -7.42 -6.11
C HIS A 182 10.60 -6.76 -6.66
N LEU A 183 10.26 -7.02 -7.93
CA LEU A 183 9.04 -6.51 -8.55
C LEU A 183 7.76 -7.12 -7.95
N LEU A 184 7.83 -8.38 -7.48
CA LEU A 184 6.69 -9.12 -6.96
C LEU A 184 6.44 -8.95 -5.46
N ARG A 185 7.32 -8.25 -4.73
CA ARG A 185 7.20 -8.05 -3.27
C ARG A 185 5.87 -7.45 -2.83
N ASP A 186 5.32 -6.52 -3.61
CA ASP A 186 4.06 -5.85 -3.28
C ASP A 186 2.81 -6.66 -3.68
N ILE A 187 2.98 -7.70 -4.52
CA ILE A 187 1.89 -8.51 -5.08
C ILE A 187 1.78 -9.86 -4.37
N ARG A 188 2.92 -10.47 -4.02
CA ARG A 188 2.96 -11.75 -3.33
C ARG A 188 2.77 -11.49 -1.83
N ASP A 189 1.65 -11.94 -1.27
CA ASP A 189 1.43 -11.93 0.18
C ASP A 189 2.50 -12.84 0.83
N GLU A 190 3.60 -12.26 1.33
CA GLU A 190 4.66 -12.97 2.09
C GLU A 190 4.10 -13.73 3.31
N ASN A 191 2.90 -13.35 3.77
CA ASN A 191 2.23 -13.89 4.96
C ASN A 191 1.30 -15.10 4.67
N ARG A 192 1.22 -15.61 3.43
CA ARG A 192 0.40 -16.80 3.14
C ARG A 192 1.11 -18.07 3.60
N GLY A 193 0.49 -18.80 4.52
CA GLY A 193 0.98 -20.10 4.96
C GLY A 193 0.97 -21.14 3.84
N ASN A 194 1.84 -22.15 3.94
CA ASN A 194 2.00 -23.23 2.95
C ASN A 194 0.67 -23.95 2.62
N LEU A 195 -0.20 -24.15 3.62
CA LEU A 195 -1.50 -24.79 3.41
C LEU A 195 -2.42 -23.95 2.50
N THR A 196 -2.46 -22.64 2.72
CA THR A 196 -3.27 -21.72 1.90
C THR A 196 -2.79 -21.71 0.46
N ILE A 197 -1.46 -21.78 0.24
CA ILE A 197 -0.85 -21.89 -1.09
C ILE A 197 -1.28 -23.20 -1.76
N ASN A 198 -1.18 -24.32 -1.07
CA ASN A 198 -1.57 -25.63 -1.61
C ASN A 198 -3.07 -25.70 -1.94
N LEU A 199 -3.93 -25.17 -1.06
CA LEU A 199 -5.37 -25.13 -1.30
C LEU A 199 -5.70 -24.26 -2.52
N SER A 200 -5.05 -23.10 -2.64
CA SER A 200 -5.19 -22.21 -3.80
C SER A 200 -4.70 -22.89 -5.08
N ASN A 201 -3.60 -23.63 -5.03
CA ASN A 201 -3.06 -24.36 -6.17
C ASN A 201 -3.99 -25.50 -6.61
N ASN A 202 -4.58 -26.24 -5.67
CA ASN A 202 -5.56 -27.28 -5.98
C ASN A 202 -6.80 -26.70 -6.64
N PHE A 203 -7.34 -25.61 -6.10
CA PHE A 203 -8.47 -24.92 -6.72
C PHE A 203 -8.14 -24.41 -8.12
N LYS A 204 -6.96 -23.79 -8.29
CA LYS A 204 -6.46 -23.31 -9.60
C LYS A 204 -6.34 -24.46 -10.60
N SER A 205 -5.84 -25.61 -10.17
CA SER A 205 -5.63 -26.81 -11.01
C SER A 205 -6.96 -27.42 -11.46
N LEU A 206 -7.94 -27.53 -10.55
CA LEU A 206 -9.28 -28.01 -10.87
C LEU A 206 -9.98 -27.09 -11.88
N LYS A 207 -9.86 -25.77 -11.72
CA LYS A 207 -10.41 -24.80 -12.66
C LYS A 207 -9.77 -24.92 -14.04
N SER A 208 -8.44 -24.99 -14.13
CA SER A 208 -7.72 -25.19 -15.40
C SER A 208 -8.12 -26.50 -16.09
N LEU A 209 -8.28 -27.59 -15.33
CA LEU A 209 -8.79 -28.86 -15.86
C LEU A 209 -10.20 -28.74 -16.44
N ASN A 210 -11.10 -28.07 -15.73
CA ASN A 210 -12.47 -27.82 -16.20
C ASN A 210 -12.49 -26.99 -17.50
N ASP A 211 -11.67 -25.94 -17.58
CA ASP A 211 -11.56 -25.09 -18.78
C ASP A 211 -11.02 -25.89 -20.00
N LYS A 212 -10.07 -26.80 -19.76
CA LYS A 212 -9.54 -27.71 -20.79
C LYS A 212 -10.57 -28.75 -21.25
N LEU A 213 -11.30 -29.37 -20.31
CA LEU A 213 -12.40 -30.29 -20.64
C LEU A 213 -13.50 -29.60 -21.46
N SER A 214 -13.87 -28.38 -21.06
CA SER A 214 -14.81 -27.54 -21.82
C SER A 214 -14.33 -27.27 -23.24
N SER A 215 -13.03 -26.99 -23.42
CA SER A 215 -12.42 -26.79 -24.73
C SER A 215 -12.48 -28.05 -25.62
N ILE A 216 -12.30 -29.24 -25.04
CA ILE A 216 -12.46 -30.53 -25.74
C ILE A 216 -13.92 -30.71 -26.19
N VAL A 217 -14.88 -30.44 -25.31
CA VAL A 217 -16.32 -30.52 -25.65
C VAL A 217 -16.64 -29.57 -26.80
N ILE A 218 -16.18 -28.31 -26.74
CA ILE A 218 -16.39 -27.32 -27.82
C ILE A 218 -15.79 -27.80 -29.15
N TYR A 219 -14.62 -28.44 -29.14
CA TYR A 219 -14.00 -29.01 -30.33
C TYR A 219 -14.85 -30.14 -30.92
N LEU A 220 -15.33 -31.07 -30.09
CA LEU A 220 -16.19 -32.17 -30.52
C LEU A 220 -17.54 -31.66 -31.06
N THR A 221 -18.16 -30.66 -30.42
CA THR A 221 -19.39 -30.03 -30.93
C THR A 221 -19.17 -29.40 -32.31
N LYS A 222 -18.02 -28.74 -32.53
CA LYS A 222 -17.68 -28.16 -33.85
C LYS A 222 -17.43 -29.21 -34.92
N LEU A 223 -16.87 -30.37 -34.57
CA LEU A 223 -16.70 -31.50 -35.48
C LEU A 223 -18.07 -32.08 -35.90
N ILE A 224 -18.97 -32.31 -34.93
CA ILE A 224 -20.32 -32.83 -35.20
C ILE A 224 -21.12 -31.88 -36.10
N ASN A 225 -20.97 -30.57 -35.90
CA ASN A 225 -21.62 -29.55 -36.73
C ASN A 225 -21.00 -29.41 -38.14
N GLY A 226 -19.89 -30.10 -38.44
CA GLY A 226 -19.22 -30.07 -39.75
C GLY A 226 -18.34 -28.84 -39.99
N ASN A 227 -18.05 -28.02 -38.97
CA ASN A 227 -17.28 -26.79 -39.12
C ASN A 227 -15.76 -27.02 -39.18
N LEU A 228 -15.27 -28.21 -38.80
CA LEU A 228 -13.85 -28.55 -38.75
C LEU A 228 -13.60 -29.93 -39.38
N PRO A 229 -12.44 -30.13 -40.05
CA PRO A 229 -12.07 -31.45 -40.56
C PRO A 229 -11.70 -32.41 -39.42
N ILE A 230 -11.99 -33.70 -39.63
CA ILE A 230 -11.67 -34.77 -38.69
C ILE A 230 -10.16 -34.96 -38.63
N ASN A 231 -9.56 -34.87 -37.44
CA ASN A 231 -8.15 -35.18 -37.19
C ASN A 231 -8.05 -36.49 -36.39
N SER A 232 -7.59 -37.56 -37.04
CA SER A 232 -7.46 -38.89 -36.44
C SER A 232 -6.50 -38.92 -35.24
N THR A 233 -5.45 -38.11 -35.25
CA THR A 233 -4.45 -38.02 -34.18
C THR A 233 -5.06 -37.52 -32.87
N ILE A 234 -5.96 -36.53 -32.94
CA ILE A 234 -6.63 -35.97 -31.76
C ILE A 234 -7.63 -36.99 -31.20
N LEU A 235 -8.38 -37.66 -32.08
CA LEU A 235 -9.34 -38.69 -31.68
C LEU A 235 -8.66 -39.90 -31.04
N GLY A 236 -7.51 -40.34 -31.55
CA GLY A 236 -6.70 -41.40 -30.93
C GLY A 236 -6.28 -41.04 -29.50
N LYS A 237 -5.77 -39.82 -29.28
CA LYS A 237 -5.44 -39.35 -27.93
C LYS A 237 -6.64 -39.25 -27.00
N LEU A 238 -7.82 -38.90 -27.52
CA LEU A 238 -9.06 -38.91 -26.74
C LEU A 238 -9.49 -40.33 -26.37
N GLN A 239 -9.32 -41.29 -27.28
CA GLN A 239 -9.56 -42.70 -26.99
C GLN A 239 -8.62 -43.20 -25.89
N ASP A 240 -7.34 -42.82 -25.92
CA ASP A 240 -6.37 -43.16 -24.86
C ASP A 240 -6.81 -42.61 -23.50
N ILE A 241 -7.38 -41.40 -23.45
CA ILE A 241 -7.90 -40.82 -22.19
C ILE A 241 -9.02 -41.70 -21.60
N PHE A 242 -9.93 -42.21 -22.43
CA PHE A 242 -10.99 -43.11 -21.95
C PHE A 242 -10.47 -44.50 -21.58
N ASN A 243 -9.48 -45.01 -22.33
CA ASN A 243 -8.84 -46.29 -22.05
C ASN A 243 -8.04 -46.27 -20.73
N LEU A 244 -7.45 -45.12 -20.38
CA LEU A 244 -6.67 -44.92 -19.15
C LEU A 244 -7.52 -44.43 -17.96
N LEU A 245 -8.85 -44.39 -18.10
CA LEU A 245 -9.73 -43.98 -17.01
C LEU A 245 -9.61 -45.00 -15.85
N PRO A 246 -9.34 -44.56 -14.61
CA PRO A 246 -9.19 -45.48 -13.49
C PRO A 246 -10.46 -46.27 -13.18
N ASN A 247 -10.33 -47.59 -13.03
CA ASN A 247 -11.44 -48.48 -12.65
C ASN A 247 -11.69 -48.42 -11.13
N ILE A 248 -12.89 -47.99 -10.75
CA ILE A 248 -13.31 -47.75 -9.36
C ILE A 248 -13.25 -49.03 -8.50
N SER A 249 -13.44 -50.22 -9.10
CA SER A 249 -13.41 -51.50 -8.39
C SER A 249 -12.02 -51.92 -7.91
N GLN A 250 -10.94 -51.50 -8.58
CA GLN A 250 -9.57 -51.81 -8.14
C GLN A 250 -9.07 -50.83 -7.06
N ILE A 251 -9.71 -49.66 -6.96
CA ILE A 251 -9.38 -48.62 -5.99
C ILE A 251 -9.88 -48.97 -4.58
N SER A 252 -11.02 -49.66 -4.46
CA SER A 252 -11.51 -50.12 -3.15
C SER A 252 -10.54 -51.11 -2.49
N ASP A 253 -9.95 -52.01 -3.28
CA ASP A 253 -9.01 -53.02 -2.77
C ASP A 253 -7.68 -52.41 -2.33
N SER A 254 -7.24 -51.35 -3.01
CA SER A 254 -6.02 -50.61 -2.65
C SER A 254 -6.23 -49.66 -1.46
N ILE A 255 -7.41 -49.02 -1.33
CA ILE A 255 -7.78 -48.24 -0.14
C ILE A 255 -7.90 -49.13 1.11
N ASN A 256 -8.48 -50.33 0.97
CA ASN A 256 -8.57 -51.28 2.07
C ASN A 256 -7.19 -51.81 2.51
N ASN A 257 -6.26 -52.03 1.58
CA ASN A 257 -4.88 -52.42 1.90
C ASN A 257 -4.06 -51.29 2.55
N ILE A 258 -4.29 -50.03 2.19
CA ILE A 258 -3.62 -48.87 2.84
C ILE A 258 -4.11 -48.68 4.27
N ASN A 259 -5.40 -48.91 4.53
CA ASN A 259 -5.98 -48.83 5.87
C ASN A 259 -5.53 -49.98 6.79
N ASN A 260 -5.15 -51.14 6.24
CA ASN A 260 -4.67 -52.28 7.02
C ASN A 260 -3.16 -52.22 7.33
N ASN A 261 -2.34 -51.58 6.49
CA ASN A 261 -0.89 -51.52 6.68
C ASN A 261 -0.42 -50.33 7.52
N ASN A 262 -1.21 -49.27 7.61
CA ASN A 262 -0.98 -48.19 8.55
C ASN A 262 -1.94 -48.38 9.72
N ASN A 263 -1.45 -48.44 10.96
CA ASN A 263 -2.25 -48.26 12.18
C ASN A 263 -2.79 -46.82 12.28
N THR A 264 -3.41 -46.35 11.21
CA THR A 264 -4.13 -45.10 11.08
C THR A 264 -5.56 -45.47 10.69
N SER A 265 -6.29 -46.04 11.65
CA SER A 265 -7.73 -45.86 11.68
C SER A 265 -7.98 -44.35 11.74
N ILE A 266 -8.17 -43.72 10.59
CA ILE A 266 -8.71 -42.37 10.51
C ILE A 266 -10.18 -42.50 10.88
N ASP A 267 -10.44 -42.59 12.18
CA ASP A 267 -11.76 -42.34 12.75
C ASP A 267 -12.09 -40.89 12.45
N LEU A 268 -12.95 -40.66 11.45
CA LEU A 268 -13.43 -39.35 11.02
C LEU A 268 -14.09 -38.53 12.15
N ASN A 269 -14.38 -39.16 13.29
CA ASN A 269 -14.99 -38.54 14.48
C ASN A 269 -14.00 -38.28 15.63
N SER A 270 -12.73 -38.66 15.49
CA SER A 270 -11.70 -38.37 16.49
C SER A 270 -10.87 -37.15 16.04
N PRO A 271 -10.68 -36.11 16.88
CA PRO A 271 -9.77 -35.03 16.54
C PRO A 271 -8.37 -35.64 16.43
N SER A 272 -7.78 -35.61 15.22
CA SER A 272 -6.47 -36.18 14.92
C SER A 272 -5.46 -35.97 16.06
N ASN A 273 -4.61 -36.95 16.36
CA ASN A 273 -3.56 -36.84 17.39
C ASN A 273 -2.68 -35.57 17.23
N LEU A 274 -2.59 -35.05 16.01
CA LEU A 274 -1.90 -33.80 15.72
C LEU A 274 -2.71 -32.56 16.15
N SER A 275 -4.03 -32.57 15.98
CA SER A 275 -4.92 -31.52 16.47
C SER A 275 -4.99 -31.47 17.99
N THR A 276 -4.96 -32.62 18.67
CA THR A 276 -4.84 -32.66 20.14
C THR A 276 -3.48 -32.15 20.59
N ALA A 277 -2.38 -32.53 19.92
CA ALA A 277 -1.06 -31.97 20.19
C ALA A 277 -0.98 -30.44 19.93
N PHE A 278 -1.67 -29.95 18.90
CA PHE A 278 -1.76 -28.52 18.61
C PHE A 278 -2.55 -27.78 19.69
N ASN A 279 -3.67 -28.35 20.15
CA ASN A 279 -4.45 -27.83 21.26
C ASN A 279 -3.66 -27.79 22.57
N VAL A 280 -2.80 -28.78 22.82
CA VAL A 280 -1.89 -28.76 23.98
C VAL A 280 -0.88 -27.62 23.84
N LYS A 281 -0.23 -27.44 22.68
CA LYS A 281 0.72 -26.34 22.48
C LYS A 281 0.07 -24.96 22.55
N THR A 282 -1.11 -24.76 21.98
CA THR A 282 -1.83 -23.48 22.06
C THR A 282 -2.28 -23.19 23.48
N ASN A 283 -2.74 -24.21 24.22
CA ASN A 283 -3.04 -24.07 25.65
C ASN A 283 -1.79 -23.74 26.46
N ASP A 284 -0.65 -24.36 26.20
CA ASP A 284 0.60 -24.08 26.91
C ASP A 284 1.08 -22.64 26.66
N GLN A 285 0.97 -22.19 25.41
CA GLN A 285 1.29 -20.81 25.02
C GLN A 285 0.30 -19.80 25.63
N LEU A 286 -0.99 -20.16 25.71
CA LEU A 286 -2.01 -19.38 26.43
C LEU A 286 -1.75 -19.38 27.93
N MET A 287 -1.26 -20.46 28.52
CA MET A 287 -0.88 -20.52 29.93
C MET A 287 0.35 -19.62 30.19
N ILE A 288 1.35 -19.62 29.31
CA ILE A 288 2.47 -18.68 29.41
C ILE A 288 1.98 -17.23 29.25
N MET A 289 1.14 -16.94 28.25
CA MET A 289 0.62 -15.59 28.03
C MET A 289 -0.32 -15.11 29.15
N ARG A 290 -1.15 -16.01 29.70
CA ARG A 290 -2.24 -15.68 30.62
C ARG A 290 -1.97 -16.04 32.08
N TYR A 291 -0.92 -16.78 32.38
CA TYR A 291 -0.48 -17.09 33.74
C TYR A 291 0.97 -16.76 34.01
N VAL A 292 1.86 -16.62 33.02
CA VAL A 292 3.21 -16.13 33.29
C VAL A 292 3.27 -14.63 33.05
N SER A 293 2.86 -14.13 31.87
CA SER A 293 2.92 -12.68 31.61
C SER A 293 1.90 -11.85 32.40
N THR A 294 0.71 -12.39 32.68
CA THR A 294 -0.26 -11.74 33.58
C THR A 294 0.23 -11.78 35.03
N SER A 295 0.82 -12.88 35.49
CA SER A 295 1.40 -12.99 36.83
C SER A 295 2.63 -12.13 37.01
N THR A 296 3.46 -11.98 35.98
CA THR A 296 4.55 -11.01 35.99
C THR A 296 4.00 -9.58 35.93
N SER A 297 2.92 -9.32 35.17
CA SER A 297 2.28 -8.00 35.16
C SER A 297 1.51 -7.67 36.44
N THR A 298 0.97 -8.66 37.16
CA THR A 298 0.38 -8.47 38.50
C THR A 298 1.45 -8.39 39.58
N SER A 299 2.59 -9.09 39.42
CA SER A 299 3.77 -8.95 40.29
C SER A 299 4.50 -7.61 40.09
N GLN A 300 4.52 -7.07 38.87
CA GLN A 300 4.98 -5.69 38.60
C GLN A 300 3.93 -4.63 38.99
N ASN A 301 2.66 -5.01 39.15
CA ASN A 301 1.61 -4.13 39.68
C ASN A 301 1.45 -4.19 41.22
N PHE A 302 2.29 -4.93 41.94
CA PHE A 302 2.35 -4.86 43.41
C PHE A 302 2.82 -3.49 43.96
N THR A 303 3.15 -2.54 43.08
CA THR A 303 3.45 -1.15 43.43
C THR A 303 2.41 -0.15 42.88
N SER A 304 1.21 -0.60 42.50
CA SER A 304 0.13 0.29 42.03
C SER A 304 -1.02 0.42 43.06
N PRO A 305 -1.59 1.62 43.28
CA PRO A 305 -2.53 1.92 44.38
C PRO A 305 -3.95 1.37 44.15
N SER A 306 -4.17 0.55 43.13
CA SER A 306 -5.49 0.00 42.79
C SER A 306 -5.90 -1.15 43.72
N PHE A 307 -4.92 -1.92 44.23
CA PHE A 307 -5.19 -3.06 45.12
C PHE A 307 -5.36 -2.64 46.58
N SER A 308 -4.74 -1.54 47.02
CA SER A 308 -4.97 -0.95 48.35
C SER A 308 -6.40 -0.42 48.51
N PHE A 309 -7.04 0.00 47.41
CA PHE A 309 -8.43 0.48 47.43
C PHE A 309 -9.45 -0.66 47.56
N LEU A 310 -9.19 -1.82 46.93
CA LEU A 310 -10.04 -3.01 47.11
C LEU A 310 -9.78 -3.68 48.47
N SER A 311 -8.53 -3.75 48.93
CA SER A 311 -8.15 -4.27 50.25
C SER A 311 -8.77 -3.45 51.38
N ASN A 312 -8.70 -2.11 51.32
CA ASN A 312 -9.26 -1.25 52.36
C ASN A 312 -10.79 -1.25 52.39
N ASN A 313 -11.46 -1.44 51.25
CA ASN A 313 -12.93 -1.56 51.26
C ASN A 313 -13.40 -2.93 51.79
N TYR A 314 -12.64 -4.00 51.56
CA TYR A 314 -12.94 -5.32 52.13
C TYR A 314 -12.65 -5.38 53.64
N LEU A 315 -11.57 -4.74 54.11
CA LEU A 315 -11.26 -4.61 55.54
C LEU A 315 -12.22 -3.64 56.26
N ARG A 316 -12.71 -2.60 55.59
CA ARG A 316 -13.70 -1.66 56.15
C ARG A 316 -15.12 -2.23 56.20
N SER A 317 -15.50 -3.15 55.29
CA SER A 317 -16.79 -3.85 55.42
C SER A 317 -16.76 -4.93 56.50
N ASN A 318 -15.62 -5.60 56.71
CA ASN A 318 -15.50 -6.64 57.75
C ASN A 318 -15.36 -6.07 59.17
N ASN A 319 -14.71 -4.90 59.36
CA ASN A 319 -14.63 -4.27 60.68
C ASN A 319 -15.98 -3.68 61.14
N ASN A 320 -16.88 -3.31 60.23
CA ASN A 320 -18.24 -2.89 60.59
C ASN A 320 -19.17 -4.08 60.92
N ILE A 321 -18.81 -5.31 60.54
CA ILE A 321 -19.58 -6.53 60.84
C ILE A 321 -19.15 -7.15 62.19
N PHE A 322 -17.93 -6.86 62.66
CA PHE A 322 -17.43 -7.37 63.95
C PHE A 322 -17.78 -6.48 65.16
N THR A 323 -18.20 -5.22 64.97
CA THR A 323 -18.59 -4.33 66.08
C THR A 323 -20.11 -4.28 66.34
N SER A 324 -20.95 -4.90 65.52
CA SER A 324 -22.41 -4.95 65.73
C SER A 324 -22.92 -6.23 66.39
N ASN A 325 -22.08 -7.25 66.58
CA ASN A 325 -22.48 -8.57 67.08
C ASN A 325 -22.23 -8.81 68.58
N TYR A 326 -21.91 -7.77 69.35
CA TYR A 326 -21.79 -7.88 70.82
C TYR A 326 -23.02 -7.41 71.61
N ASN A 327 -24.07 -6.92 70.95
CA ASN A 327 -25.31 -6.51 71.60
C ASN A 327 -26.50 -6.99 70.78
N LEU A 328 -26.97 -8.22 71.00
CA LEU A 328 -28.37 -8.66 70.81
C LEU A 328 -28.49 -10.20 70.98
N ASN A 329 -27.96 -10.73 72.09
CA ASN A 329 -28.48 -11.98 72.66
C ASN A 329 -29.63 -11.61 73.61
N HIS A 330 -30.83 -11.44 73.06
CA HIS A 330 -32.08 -11.64 73.80
C HIS A 330 -33.28 -11.61 72.83
N ASN A 331 -34.13 -12.65 72.92
CA ASN A 331 -35.49 -12.75 72.39
C ASN A 331 -35.59 -12.99 70.86
N LEU A 332 -36.49 -13.79 70.28
CA LEU A 332 -37.55 -14.70 70.69
C LEU A 332 -38.01 -15.38 69.37
N ASN A 333 -38.24 -16.69 69.39
CA ASN A 333 -39.40 -17.41 68.84
C ASN A 333 -40.02 -17.13 67.43
N ILE A 334 -40.32 -18.26 66.76
CA ILE A 334 -41.49 -18.59 65.92
C ILE A 334 -41.27 -18.87 64.42
N SER A 335 -42.01 -19.90 64.02
CA SER A 335 -42.04 -20.81 62.88
C SER A 335 -42.85 -20.34 61.65
N ILE A 336 -42.69 -21.04 60.51
CA ILE A 336 -43.72 -21.79 59.73
C ILE A 336 -43.33 -21.92 58.24
N ASN A 337 -43.02 -23.16 57.81
CA ASN A 337 -43.57 -23.96 56.67
C ASN A 337 -44.22 -23.20 55.46
N ASN A 338 -44.14 -23.60 54.17
CA ASN A 338 -44.20 -24.94 53.59
C ASN A 338 -44.21 -24.92 52.02
N LYS A 339 -43.85 -26.07 51.39
CA LYS A 339 -44.33 -26.66 50.10
C LYS A 339 -43.88 -26.05 48.76
N ASN A 340 -43.55 -26.74 47.65
CA ASN A 340 -43.55 -28.14 47.14
C ASN A 340 -42.67 -28.12 45.82
N THR A 341 -41.73 -29.01 45.48
CA THR A 341 -41.81 -30.37 44.84
C THR A 341 -42.79 -30.45 43.64
N ILE A 342 -42.56 -31.03 42.44
CA ILE A 342 -41.71 -32.16 41.97
C ILE A 342 -41.84 -32.34 40.42
N LEU A 343 -40.72 -32.71 39.77
CA LEU A 343 -40.44 -33.73 38.70
C LEU A 343 -41.22 -33.90 37.36
N ASN A 344 -40.42 -33.83 36.27
CA ASN A 344 -40.02 -34.84 35.25
C ASN A 344 -40.96 -35.57 34.24
N HIS A 345 -40.31 -35.80 33.08
CA HIS A 345 -40.46 -36.84 32.04
C HIS A 345 -41.59 -36.67 31.00
N ASN A 346 -41.43 -36.97 29.70
CA ASN A 346 -40.78 -38.14 29.10
C ASN A 346 -40.48 -38.00 27.57
N HIS A 347 -39.65 -38.92 27.08
CA HIS A 347 -39.25 -39.27 25.70
C HIS A 347 -40.40 -39.71 24.75
N ASN A 348 -40.27 -39.45 23.42
CA ASN A 348 -40.07 -40.44 22.32
C ASN A 348 -40.60 -40.02 20.91
N ASN A 349 -39.78 -40.32 19.90
CA ASN A 349 -40.01 -40.73 18.49
C ASN A 349 -41.39 -40.51 17.81
N HIS A 350 -41.41 -39.98 16.57
CA HIS A 350 -41.50 -40.79 15.34
C HIS A 350 -41.42 -39.96 14.02
N ASN A 351 -41.22 -40.69 12.93
CA ASN A 351 -40.92 -40.28 11.56
C ASN A 351 -42.14 -39.83 10.73
N ASN A 352 -41.81 -39.21 9.60
CA ASN A 352 -42.39 -39.36 8.25
C ASN A 352 -43.42 -38.37 7.68
N HIS A 353 -43.05 -37.95 6.46
CA HIS A 353 -43.84 -37.72 5.23
C HIS A 353 -44.47 -36.36 4.89
N ASN A 354 -43.87 -35.78 3.83
CA ASN A 354 -44.43 -35.43 2.52
C ASN A 354 -45.56 -34.40 2.35
N ASN A 355 -45.28 -33.53 1.37
CA ASN A 355 -46.13 -33.07 0.26
C ASN A 355 -46.89 -31.73 0.37
N ASN A 356 -46.42 -30.84 -0.51
CA ASN A 356 -47.15 -30.16 -1.61
C ASN A 356 -48.12 -28.99 -1.36
N ASN A 357 -47.75 -27.93 -2.09
CA ASN A 357 -48.54 -27.11 -3.02
C ASN A 357 -49.42 -25.96 -2.49
N ASN A 358 -49.06 -24.77 -3.02
CA ASN A 358 -49.89 -23.76 -3.69
C ASN A 358 -51.35 -23.61 -3.24
N HIS A 359 -51.76 -22.39 -2.87
CA HIS A 359 -52.33 -21.39 -3.81
C HIS A 359 -53.00 -20.21 -3.04
N ASN A 360 -53.04 -19.07 -3.74
CA ASN A 360 -54.07 -18.01 -3.70
C ASN A 360 -53.95 -16.82 -2.72
N SER A 361 -53.34 -15.75 -3.23
CA SER A 361 -53.98 -14.52 -3.77
C SER A 361 -55.31 -13.99 -3.21
N ILE A 362 -55.40 -12.65 -3.25
CA ILE A 362 -56.57 -11.72 -3.38
C ILE A 362 -56.81 -10.88 -2.12
N SER A 363 -56.25 -9.65 -2.05
CA SER A 363 -56.85 -8.35 -2.45
C SER A 363 -57.62 -7.70 -1.28
N THR A 364 -57.74 -6.41 -1.01
CA THR A 364 -57.63 -5.14 -1.75
C THR A 364 -57.66 -4.01 -0.69
N ARG A 365 -57.02 -2.85 -0.93
CA ARG A 365 -57.74 -1.56 -0.98
C ARG A 365 -56.87 -0.44 -1.53
N ASN A 366 -57.43 0.21 -2.54
CA ASN A 366 -56.98 1.39 -3.25
C ASN A 366 -57.14 2.66 -2.41
N TYR A 367 -56.31 3.67 -2.69
CA TYR A 367 -56.78 5.03 -2.95
C TYR A 367 -55.87 5.70 -3.99
N SER A 368 -56.49 6.29 -5.01
CA SER A 368 -55.86 7.02 -6.10
C SER A 368 -56.65 8.30 -6.39
N SER A 369 -55.95 9.43 -6.52
CA SER A 369 -56.27 10.61 -7.36
C SER A 369 -55.06 11.57 -7.26
N SER A 370 -54.24 11.82 -8.29
CA SER A 370 -54.42 12.70 -9.49
C SER A 370 -54.86 14.12 -9.11
N LYS A 371 -54.16 15.24 -9.38
CA LYS A 371 -53.64 15.82 -10.64
C LYS A 371 -52.85 17.10 -10.31
N LEU A 372 -51.78 17.43 -11.04
CA LEU A 372 -51.75 18.66 -11.87
C LEU A 372 -50.62 18.59 -12.91
N GLN A 373 -50.92 19.19 -14.07
CA GLN A 373 -50.31 19.05 -15.39
C GLN A 373 -49.18 20.05 -15.70
N SER A 374 -48.56 19.78 -16.86
CA SER A 374 -47.94 20.70 -17.83
C SER A 374 -46.43 20.95 -17.65
N ALA A 375 -45.59 20.98 -18.69
CA ALA A 375 -45.66 20.64 -20.11
C ALA A 375 -44.23 20.84 -20.66
N THR A 376 -43.82 20.00 -21.60
CA THR A 376 -42.75 20.23 -22.59
C THR A 376 -43.07 21.48 -23.43
N GLU A 377 -42.14 22.30 -23.93
CA GLU A 377 -41.41 22.17 -25.21
C GLU A 377 -40.67 23.52 -25.51
N THR A 378 -39.36 23.54 -25.78
CA THR A 378 -38.67 23.84 -27.07
C THR A 378 -38.57 25.31 -27.57
N VAL A 379 -37.31 25.70 -27.87
CA VAL A 379 -36.82 26.44 -29.07
C VAL A 379 -36.76 28.00 -29.10
N SER A 380 -35.52 28.45 -29.35
CA SER A 380 -34.98 29.65 -30.06
C SER A 380 -35.18 31.11 -29.57
N GLN A 381 -34.02 31.71 -29.23
CA GLN A 381 -33.40 33.00 -29.67
C GLN A 381 -34.16 34.35 -29.71
N ILE A 382 -33.34 35.42 -29.61
CA ILE A 382 -33.52 36.84 -30.04
C ILE A 382 -34.18 37.74 -28.94
N CYS A 383 -33.74 38.95 -28.53
CA CYS A 383 -32.90 40.03 -29.09
C CYS A 383 -32.33 41.02 -28.03
N HIS A 384 -31.50 41.94 -28.53
CA HIS A 384 -30.66 43.02 -27.96
C HIS A 384 -31.39 44.24 -27.33
N PRO A 385 -30.67 45.36 -27.00
CA PRO A 385 -30.44 46.42 -28.01
C PRO A 385 -29.06 47.14 -28.02
N THR A 386 -28.54 47.29 -29.26
CA THR A 386 -27.89 48.42 -29.99
C THR A 386 -26.95 49.50 -29.40
N THR A 387 -25.80 49.61 -30.11
CA THR A 387 -25.08 50.79 -30.68
C THR A 387 -24.29 51.78 -29.82
N ALA A 388 -22.95 51.79 -30.01
CA ALA A 388 -22.19 52.97 -30.46
C ALA A 388 -20.80 52.57 -31.01
N THR A 389 -20.48 53.14 -32.16
CA THR A 389 -19.28 53.03 -33.00
C THR A 389 -18.06 53.77 -32.42
N SER A 390 -16.84 53.25 -32.58
CA SER A 390 -15.68 54.05 -32.99
C SER A 390 -14.50 53.22 -33.53
N ASN A 391 -14.15 53.56 -34.76
CA ASN A 391 -12.95 53.40 -35.58
C ASN A 391 -11.65 52.80 -35.00
N SER A 392 -11.10 51.91 -35.83
CA SER A 392 -9.69 51.78 -36.23
C SER A 392 -8.68 52.79 -35.67
N TYR A 393 -7.59 52.29 -35.09
CA TYR A 393 -6.23 52.73 -35.44
C TYR A 393 -5.23 51.57 -35.33
N SER A 394 -4.26 51.68 -36.23
CA SER A 394 -3.17 50.79 -36.60
C SER A 394 -2.05 50.64 -35.56
N SER A 395 -1.23 49.61 -35.81
CA SER A 395 0.23 49.56 -35.59
C SER A 395 0.78 49.68 -34.16
N SER A 396 1.40 48.61 -33.65
CA SER A 396 2.86 48.39 -33.82
C SER A 396 3.44 47.40 -32.79
N SER A 397 4.10 46.37 -33.33
CA SER A 397 5.37 45.75 -32.93
C SER A 397 5.77 45.48 -31.46
N SER A 398 6.28 44.25 -31.31
CA SER A 398 7.34 43.79 -30.39
C SER A 398 6.94 43.54 -28.93
N SER A 399 7.34 42.47 -28.24
CA SER A 399 8.16 41.30 -28.54
C SER A 399 7.93 40.31 -27.39
N SER A 400 7.59 39.06 -27.67
CA SER A 400 7.73 37.99 -26.68
C SER A 400 8.78 37.03 -27.21
N THR A 401 9.95 37.08 -26.57
CA THR A 401 11.10 36.24 -26.83
C THR A 401 10.71 34.77 -26.78
N THR A 402 10.71 34.15 -27.94
CA THR A 402 10.78 32.70 -28.14
C THR A 402 12.06 32.18 -27.50
N ILE A 403 11.93 31.41 -26.42
CA ILE A 403 13.03 30.62 -25.89
C ILE A 403 13.17 29.41 -26.82
N ASN A 404 14.20 29.45 -27.67
CA ASN A 404 14.63 28.32 -28.51
C ASN A 404 15.07 27.14 -27.62
N ASN A 405 14.22 26.12 -27.49
CA ASN A 405 14.62 24.80 -27.01
C ASN A 405 15.06 23.95 -28.21
N SER A 406 16.19 24.28 -28.83
CA SER A 406 16.72 23.57 -29.99
C SER A 406 17.76 22.49 -29.63
N HIS A 407 17.59 21.79 -28.49
CA HIS A 407 18.44 20.63 -28.19
C HIS A 407 17.72 19.56 -27.35
N ILE A 408 16.55 19.12 -27.82
CA ILE A 408 15.91 17.89 -27.32
C ILE A 408 15.37 17.16 -28.56
N PRO A 409 15.83 15.93 -28.88
CA PRO A 409 15.47 15.24 -30.13
C PRO A 409 14.07 14.61 -30.11
N PHE A 410 13.23 14.96 -29.14
CA PHE A 410 11.85 14.51 -29.03
C PHE A 410 10.98 15.62 -28.44
N ASP A 411 9.75 15.73 -28.96
CA ASP A 411 8.74 16.66 -28.44
C ASP A 411 8.30 16.24 -27.05
N VAL A 412 8.56 17.08 -26.05
CA VAL A 412 8.04 16.89 -24.70
C VAL A 412 6.57 17.30 -24.69
N LYS A 413 5.67 16.36 -25.00
CA LYS A 413 4.26 16.52 -24.66
C LYS A 413 4.13 16.46 -23.14
N ILE A 414 3.81 17.59 -22.54
CA ILE A 414 3.39 17.66 -21.13
C ILE A 414 2.22 16.68 -21.00
N LYS A 415 2.33 15.72 -20.07
CA LYS A 415 1.23 14.82 -19.71
C LYS A 415 0.05 15.70 -19.32
N ASN A 416 -0.91 15.86 -20.23
CA ASN A 416 -2.14 16.59 -19.95
C ASN A 416 -2.76 16.04 -18.67
N ASN A 417 -3.23 16.95 -17.82
CA ASN A 417 -3.80 16.67 -16.50
C ASN A 417 -5.18 15.97 -16.60
N ASP A 418 -5.29 14.90 -17.39
CA ASP A 418 -6.51 14.11 -17.50
C ASP A 418 -6.78 13.27 -16.23
N LEU A 419 -5.86 13.31 -15.26
CA LEU A 419 -6.08 12.82 -13.89
C LEU A 419 -7.20 13.55 -13.14
N ILE A 420 -7.60 14.75 -13.61
CA ILE A 420 -8.66 15.55 -13.00
C ILE A 420 -10.07 14.97 -13.31
N ASN A 421 -10.19 14.09 -14.31
CA ASN A 421 -11.47 13.48 -14.73
C ASN A 421 -11.66 12.02 -14.32
N LYS A 422 -10.84 11.46 -13.42
CA LYS A 422 -11.16 10.17 -12.79
C LYS A 422 -12.32 10.36 -11.79
N LYS A 423 -13.42 9.62 -12.01
CA LYS A 423 -14.58 9.57 -11.10
C LYS A 423 -14.13 9.12 -9.71
N SER A 424 -14.67 9.72 -8.64
CA SER A 424 -14.30 9.34 -7.27
C SER A 424 -14.72 7.89 -6.97
N ILE A 425 -14.10 7.27 -5.96
CA ILE A 425 -14.49 5.90 -5.56
C ILE A 425 -15.96 5.85 -5.16
N ILE A 426 -16.49 6.91 -4.53
CA ILE A 426 -17.90 7.03 -4.14
C ILE A 426 -18.79 7.10 -5.38
N GLU A 427 -18.43 7.90 -6.39
CA GLU A 427 -19.19 7.98 -7.65
C GLU A 427 -19.19 6.66 -8.43
N GLN A 428 -18.12 5.86 -8.30
CA GLN A 428 -18.06 4.53 -8.89
C GLN A 428 -18.94 3.52 -8.12
N TYR A 429 -18.94 3.59 -6.79
CA TYR A 429 -19.82 2.75 -5.94
C TYR A 429 -21.31 3.07 -6.12
N LEU A 430 -21.68 4.36 -6.16
CA LEU A 430 -23.06 4.79 -6.40
C LEU A 430 -23.61 4.39 -7.77
N LYS A 431 -22.74 4.01 -8.72
CA LYS A 431 -23.12 3.50 -10.04
C LYS A 431 -23.28 1.97 -10.09
N GLY A 432 -23.15 1.27 -8.97
CA GLY A 432 -23.39 -0.17 -8.88
C GLY A 432 -22.15 -1.04 -9.02
N ASP A 433 -20.93 -0.49 -8.97
CA ASP A 433 -19.72 -1.31 -8.86
C ASP A 433 -19.67 -1.96 -7.47
N GLU A 434 -19.65 -3.30 -7.40
CA GLU A 434 -19.47 -4.05 -6.15
C GLU A 434 -18.05 -3.85 -5.61
N LYS A 435 -17.84 -2.78 -4.85
CA LYS A 435 -16.59 -2.52 -4.14
C LYS A 435 -16.70 -2.96 -2.70
N SER A 436 -15.70 -3.69 -2.24
CA SER A 436 -15.59 -4.07 -0.82
C SER A 436 -15.53 -2.83 0.07
N PHE A 437 -16.22 -2.87 1.21
CA PHE A 437 -16.22 -1.80 2.23
C PHE A 437 -14.80 -1.32 2.61
N LYS A 438 -13.84 -2.25 2.64
CA LYS A 438 -12.41 -1.94 2.89
C LYS A 438 -11.82 -1.01 1.82
N GLN A 439 -12.20 -1.18 0.55
CA GLN A 439 -11.72 -0.35 -0.56
C GLN A 439 -12.33 1.07 -0.52
N LEU A 440 -13.53 1.23 0.05
CA LEU A 440 -14.17 2.52 0.27
C LEU A 440 -13.51 3.32 1.39
N ILE A 441 -13.20 2.69 2.52
CA ILE A 441 -12.69 3.38 3.72
C ILE A 441 -11.18 3.63 3.68
N ASN A 442 -10.39 2.71 3.11
CA ASN A 442 -8.93 2.80 3.12
C ASN A 442 -8.38 4.13 2.56
N PRO A 443 -8.95 4.71 1.47
CA PRO A 443 -8.57 6.05 0.99
C PRO A 443 -8.77 7.15 2.06
N TYR A 444 -9.87 7.13 2.81
CA TYR A 444 -10.16 8.12 3.86
C TYR A 444 -9.28 7.93 5.09
N ILE A 445 -9.01 6.70 5.51
CA ILE A 445 -8.02 6.43 6.56
C ILE A 445 -6.65 6.95 6.14
N THR A 446 -6.27 6.75 4.88
CA THR A 446 -4.99 7.24 4.35
C THR A 446 -4.89 8.77 4.38
N LEU A 447 -6.01 9.51 4.23
CA LEU A 447 -6.03 10.98 4.35
C LEU A 447 -5.56 11.45 5.74
N THR A 448 -5.88 10.69 6.80
CA THR A 448 -5.52 11.05 8.18
C THR A 448 -4.04 10.88 8.51
N LYS A 449 -3.26 10.18 7.68
CA LYS A 449 -1.85 9.81 7.93
C LYS A 449 -1.64 9.17 9.31
N PRO A 450 -2.11 7.92 9.53
CA PRO A 450 -2.18 7.30 10.86
C PRO A 450 -0.84 7.29 11.61
N HIS A 451 0.27 6.98 10.94
CA HIS A 451 1.59 6.97 11.59
C HIS A 451 2.04 8.35 12.09
N LEU A 452 1.80 9.42 11.31
CA LEU A 452 2.17 10.78 11.72
C LEU A 452 1.28 11.27 12.85
N THR A 453 -0.02 11.04 12.71
CA THR A 453 -1.04 11.44 13.69
C THR A 453 -0.88 10.71 15.02
N PHE A 454 -0.45 9.45 15.00
CA PHE A 454 -0.09 8.69 16.20
C PHE A 454 1.10 9.32 16.95
N LEU A 455 2.15 9.76 16.26
CA LEU A 455 3.30 10.43 16.90
C LEU A 455 2.92 11.77 17.52
N ILE A 456 2.04 12.53 16.86
CA ILE A 456 1.50 13.80 17.38
C ILE A 456 0.67 13.55 18.64
N MET A 457 -0.21 12.55 18.59
CA MET A 457 -1.00 12.11 19.74
C MET A 457 -0.10 11.68 20.90
N LEU A 458 0.94 10.89 20.65
CA LEU A 458 1.87 10.44 21.69
C LEU A 458 2.59 11.62 22.36
N SER A 459 2.95 12.65 21.59
CA SER A 459 3.58 13.86 22.14
C SER A 459 2.64 14.64 23.08
N SER A 460 1.35 14.69 22.75
CA SER A 460 0.31 15.26 23.62
C SER A 460 0.12 14.43 24.90
N ILE A 461 0.07 13.10 24.76
CA ILE A 461 -0.06 12.17 25.90
C ILE A 461 1.15 12.25 26.84
N CYS A 462 2.37 12.31 26.32
CA CYS A 462 3.58 12.43 27.15
C CYS A 462 3.53 13.72 27.99
N SER A 463 3.11 14.83 27.38
CA SER A 463 2.95 16.11 28.08
C SER A 463 1.85 16.05 29.15
N TYR A 464 0.73 15.38 28.85
CA TYR A 464 -0.34 15.16 29.82
C TYR A 464 0.12 14.36 31.05
N ILE A 465 0.90 13.29 30.85
CA ILE A 465 1.41 12.46 31.94
C ILE A 465 2.44 13.22 32.78
N LEU A 466 3.23 14.11 32.15
CA LEU A 466 4.23 14.93 32.85
C LEU A 466 3.62 16.05 33.68
N ALA A 467 2.40 16.50 33.37
CA ALA A 467 1.71 17.53 34.13
C ALA A 467 1.61 17.14 35.63
N PRO A 468 1.66 18.13 36.56
CA PRO A 468 1.76 17.86 38.00
C PRO A 468 0.54 17.14 38.59
N ASN A 469 -0.64 17.34 38.00
CA ASN A 469 -1.91 16.81 38.51
C ASN A 469 -2.07 15.30 38.25
N PRO A 470 -2.88 14.58 39.06
CA PRO A 470 -3.12 13.15 38.89
C PRO A 470 -3.83 12.82 37.58
N LEU A 471 -3.68 11.59 37.11
CA LEU A 471 -4.24 11.13 35.84
C LEU A 471 -5.77 10.94 35.96
N ASP A 472 -6.49 11.55 35.04
CA ASP A 472 -7.94 11.40 34.84
C ASP A 472 -8.18 10.67 33.52
N PHE A 473 -8.71 9.45 33.62
CA PHE A 473 -8.93 8.58 32.46
C PHE A 473 -9.87 9.21 31.43
N THR A 474 -10.85 10.00 31.85
CA THR A 474 -11.81 10.64 30.93
C THR A 474 -11.10 11.67 30.06
N LYS A 475 -10.28 12.52 30.68
CA LYS A 475 -9.46 13.50 29.97
C LYS A 475 -8.42 12.83 29.09
N PHE A 476 -7.80 11.76 29.57
CA PHE A 476 -6.82 10.97 28.80
C PHE A 476 -7.42 10.42 27.50
N PHE A 477 -8.56 9.73 27.56
CA PHE A 477 -9.19 9.17 26.36
C PHE A 477 -9.73 10.25 25.43
N SER A 478 -10.33 11.31 25.99
CA SER A 478 -10.86 12.44 25.22
C SER A 478 -9.74 13.20 24.50
N LEU A 479 -8.60 13.44 25.18
CA LEU A 479 -7.40 14.05 24.60
C LEU A 479 -6.83 13.17 23.48
N THR A 480 -6.75 11.86 23.70
CA THR A 480 -6.21 10.88 22.74
C THR A 480 -7.04 10.88 21.45
N ILE A 481 -8.35 10.65 21.55
CA ILE A 481 -9.26 10.57 20.40
C ILE A 481 -9.39 11.94 19.73
N GLY A 482 -9.55 13.01 20.52
CA GLY A 482 -9.67 14.38 20.00
C GLY A 482 -8.43 14.84 19.24
N THR A 483 -7.23 14.56 19.76
CA THR A 483 -5.96 14.89 19.09
C THR A 483 -5.78 14.09 17.80
N LEU A 484 -6.13 12.80 17.79
CA LEU A 484 -6.09 11.98 16.57
C LEU A 484 -7.00 12.53 15.48
N LEU A 485 -8.24 12.88 15.81
CA LEU A 485 -9.22 13.39 14.85
C LEU A 485 -8.85 14.77 14.31
N THR A 486 -8.43 15.69 15.18
CA THR A 486 -8.03 17.05 14.77
C THR A 486 -6.74 17.07 13.95
N SER A 487 -5.75 16.23 14.29
CA SER A 487 -4.54 16.04 13.50
C SER A 487 -4.84 15.38 12.14
N GLY A 488 -5.72 14.38 12.12
CA GLY A 488 -6.21 13.75 10.90
C GLY A 488 -6.92 14.73 9.98
N ALA A 489 -7.74 15.63 10.53
CA ALA A 489 -8.42 16.70 9.80
C ALA A 489 -7.42 17.63 9.12
N ALA A 490 -6.42 18.12 9.86
CA ALA A 490 -5.39 19.01 9.32
C ALA A 490 -4.60 18.35 8.17
N ASN A 491 -4.27 17.06 8.30
CA ASN A 491 -3.62 16.29 7.24
C ASN A 491 -4.49 16.11 6.00
N ALA A 492 -5.78 15.82 6.18
CA ALA A 492 -6.74 15.68 5.09
C ALA A 492 -6.92 17.00 4.30
N ILE A 493 -7.02 18.14 5.00
CA ILE A 493 -7.09 19.48 4.37
C ILE A 493 -5.81 19.76 3.57
N ASN A 494 -4.63 19.46 4.13
CA ASN A 494 -3.36 19.65 3.42
C ASN A 494 -3.30 18.81 2.12
N MET A 495 -3.78 17.56 2.12
CA MET A 495 -3.85 16.74 0.90
C MET A 495 -4.88 17.25 -0.11
N GLY A 496 -6.02 17.75 0.35
CA GLY A 496 -7.06 18.33 -0.51
C GLY A 496 -6.62 19.62 -1.19
N ARG A 497 -5.78 20.42 -0.53
CA ARG A 497 -5.34 21.74 -1.02
C ARG A 497 -4.19 21.70 -2.04
N GLU A 498 -3.26 20.75 -1.92
CA GLU A 498 -2.03 20.73 -2.74
C GLU A 498 -1.88 19.53 -3.72
N PRO A 499 -2.94 18.98 -4.37
CA PRO A 499 -2.81 17.77 -5.18
C PRO A 499 -1.89 17.92 -6.40
N LYS A 500 -1.86 19.12 -7.02
CA LYS A 500 -0.99 19.42 -8.17
C LYS A 500 0.50 19.44 -7.83
N PHE A 501 0.86 19.72 -6.58
CA PHE A 501 2.25 19.77 -6.13
C PHE A 501 2.66 18.43 -5.54
N ASP A 502 1.76 17.77 -4.81
CA ASP A 502 1.97 16.42 -4.32
C ASP A 502 2.22 15.41 -5.46
N SER A 503 1.67 15.63 -6.66
CA SER A 503 1.92 14.78 -7.83
C SER A 503 3.34 14.85 -8.38
N GLN A 504 4.09 15.92 -8.05
CA GLN A 504 5.43 16.18 -8.59
C GLN A 504 6.55 15.56 -7.73
N MET A 505 6.23 15.02 -6.55
CA MET A 505 7.20 14.35 -5.68
C MET A 505 6.89 12.84 -5.61
N VAL A 506 7.92 12.01 -5.76
CA VAL A 506 7.80 10.54 -5.78
C VAL A 506 7.04 10.02 -4.56
N ARG A 507 7.42 10.50 -3.37
CA ARG A 507 6.83 10.09 -2.08
C ARG A 507 5.35 10.44 -1.93
N THR A 508 4.85 11.46 -2.61
CA THR A 508 3.47 11.98 -2.43
C THR A 508 2.57 11.75 -3.63
N SER A 509 3.16 11.31 -4.76
CA SER A 509 2.45 10.92 -5.97
C SER A 509 1.42 9.80 -5.75
N THR A 510 1.58 9.00 -4.69
CA THR A 510 0.71 7.87 -4.36
C THR A 510 -0.50 8.24 -3.51
N ARG A 511 -0.65 9.51 -3.09
CA ARG A 511 -1.74 9.96 -2.20
C ARG A 511 -3.13 9.76 -2.85
N PRO A 512 -4.18 9.48 -2.05
CA PRO A 512 -5.53 9.23 -2.59
C PRO A 512 -6.09 10.36 -3.47
N VAL A 513 -5.86 11.63 -3.07
CA VAL A 513 -6.32 12.80 -3.84
C VAL A 513 -5.56 12.95 -5.16
N VAL A 514 -4.26 12.64 -5.16
CA VAL A 514 -3.41 12.71 -6.37
C VAL A 514 -3.77 11.60 -7.37
N LYS A 515 -4.09 10.40 -6.88
CA LYS A 515 -4.53 9.27 -7.70
C LYS A 515 -5.95 9.44 -8.28
N GLY A 516 -6.69 10.47 -7.86
CA GLY A 516 -8.10 10.68 -8.22
C GLY A 516 -9.06 9.72 -7.52
N LEU A 517 -8.62 9.05 -6.44
CA LEU A 517 -9.48 8.15 -5.66
C LEU A 517 -10.50 8.91 -4.81
N VAL A 518 -10.08 10.07 -4.31
CA VAL A 518 -10.89 11.00 -3.51
C VAL A 518 -10.78 12.39 -4.14
N LYS A 519 -11.89 13.07 -4.37
CA LYS A 519 -11.88 14.44 -4.91
C LYS A 519 -11.48 15.45 -3.82
N PRO A 520 -10.88 16.60 -4.18
CA PRO A 520 -10.51 17.63 -3.20
C PRO A 520 -11.67 18.05 -2.29
N TYR A 521 -12.88 18.22 -2.83
CA TYR A 521 -14.06 18.58 -2.01
C TYR A 521 -14.41 17.48 -0.99
N GLU A 522 -14.31 16.20 -1.36
CA GLU A 522 -14.58 15.06 -0.47
C GLU A 522 -13.55 15.01 0.68
N ALA A 523 -12.29 15.38 0.40
CA ALA A 523 -11.27 15.50 1.43
C ALA A 523 -11.56 16.65 2.40
N PHE A 524 -12.03 17.80 1.90
CA PHE A 524 -12.42 18.94 2.75
C PHE A 524 -13.66 18.62 3.59
N THR A 525 -14.70 18.00 3.03
CA THR A 525 -15.91 17.63 3.80
C THR A 525 -15.58 16.60 4.87
N PHE A 526 -14.82 15.57 4.53
CA PHE A 526 -14.33 14.59 5.51
C PHE A 526 -13.58 15.28 6.64
N ALA A 527 -12.63 16.17 6.32
CA ALA A 527 -11.85 16.89 7.31
C ALA A 527 -12.70 17.81 8.20
N SER A 528 -13.70 18.51 7.66
CA SER A 528 -14.61 19.34 8.44
C SER A 528 -15.43 18.51 9.43
N ILE A 529 -15.88 17.31 9.03
CA ILE A 529 -16.63 16.40 9.92
C ILE A 529 -15.72 15.90 11.06
N ILE A 530 -14.59 15.27 10.73
CA ILE A 530 -13.71 14.70 11.77
C ILE A 530 -13.06 15.79 12.63
N GLY A 531 -12.78 16.97 12.06
CA GLY A 531 -12.25 18.12 12.80
C GLY A 531 -13.27 18.68 13.80
N SER A 532 -14.53 18.83 13.38
CA SER A 532 -15.60 19.30 14.27
C SER A 532 -15.86 18.29 15.40
N ILE A 533 -15.94 17.00 15.08
CA ILE A 533 -16.10 15.94 16.09
C ILE A 533 -14.91 15.95 17.07
N GLY A 534 -13.68 16.04 16.57
CA GLY A 534 -12.49 16.10 17.41
C GLY A 534 -12.46 17.31 18.35
N CYS A 535 -12.79 18.51 17.84
CA CYS A 535 -12.88 19.71 18.66
C CYS A 535 -13.99 19.63 19.71
N THR A 536 -15.15 19.05 19.38
CA THR A 536 -16.26 18.84 20.32
C THR A 536 -15.89 17.87 21.43
N ILE A 537 -15.21 16.76 21.10
CA ILE A 537 -14.70 15.80 22.10
C ILE A 537 -13.74 16.50 23.06
N LEU A 538 -12.83 17.34 22.55
CA LEU A 538 -11.90 18.09 23.41
C LEU A 538 -12.62 19.15 24.26
N PHE A 539 -13.64 19.80 23.73
CA PHE A 539 -14.40 20.83 24.45
C PHE A 539 -15.16 20.25 25.64
N ILE A 540 -15.85 19.12 25.42
CA ILE A 540 -16.69 18.48 26.44
C ILE A 540 -15.85 17.60 27.38
N GLY A 541 -14.93 16.81 26.83
CA GLY A 541 -14.20 15.78 27.58
C GLY A 541 -12.90 16.24 28.23
N VAL A 542 -12.37 17.41 27.85
CA VAL A 542 -11.12 17.97 28.41
C VAL A 542 -11.32 19.36 28.97
N ASN A 543 -11.31 20.38 28.10
CA ASN A 543 -11.64 21.77 28.42
C ASN A 543 -11.72 22.64 27.14
N PRO A 544 -12.34 23.84 27.23
CA PRO A 544 -12.44 24.76 26.09
C PRO A 544 -11.10 25.26 25.55
N ILE A 545 -10.08 25.43 26.40
CA ILE A 545 -8.76 25.96 26.01
C ILE A 545 -8.07 25.00 25.04
N VAL A 546 -8.06 23.71 25.35
CA VAL A 546 -7.48 22.64 24.51
C VAL A 546 -8.23 22.53 23.19
N SER A 547 -9.56 22.66 23.21
CA SER A 547 -10.37 22.68 21.98
C SER A 547 -10.02 23.88 21.09
N TYR A 548 -9.87 25.08 21.67
CA TYR A 548 -9.44 26.27 20.93
C TYR A 548 -8.04 26.13 20.36
N LEU A 549 -7.09 25.60 21.14
CA LEU A 549 -5.73 25.28 20.67
C LEU A 549 -5.76 24.29 19.50
N ALA A 550 -6.60 23.26 19.55
CA ALA A 550 -6.75 22.28 18.48
C ALA A 550 -7.32 22.92 17.20
N ALA A 551 -8.38 23.71 17.31
CA ALA A 551 -8.97 24.44 16.19
C ALA A 551 -7.97 25.42 15.56
N LEU A 552 -7.25 26.18 16.39
CA LEU A 552 -6.18 27.07 15.96
C LEU A 552 -5.08 26.28 15.23
N ASN A 553 -4.70 25.10 15.73
CA ASN A 553 -3.68 24.26 15.11
C ASN A 553 -4.09 23.79 13.70
N ILE A 554 -5.36 23.40 13.52
CA ILE A 554 -5.92 23.05 12.20
C ILE A 554 -5.77 24.23 11.23
N ILE A 555 -6.14 25.43 11.67
CA ILE A 555 -6.07 26.66 10.85
C ILE A 555 -4.61 27.00 10.53
N LEU A 556 -3.72 27.02 11.53
CA LEU A 556 -2.30 27.31 11.35
C LEU A 556 -1.63 26.35 10.37
N TYR A 557 -1.87 25.05 10.50
CA TYR A 557 -1.29 24.07 9.60
C TYR A 557 -1.86 24.18 8.18
N SER A 558 -3.19 24.25 8.06
CA SER A 558 -3.88 24.09 6.79
C SER A 558 -3.91 25.35 5.93
N TRP A 559 -3.95 26.55 6.53
CA TRP A 559 -3.96 27.82 5.81
C TRP A 559 -2.59 28.48 5.81
N PHE A 560 -2.05 28.76 6.99
CA PHE A 560 -0.84 29.56 7.11
C PHE A 560 0.40 28.77 6.65
N TYR A 561 0.69 27.65 7.31
CA TYR A 561 1.87 26.82 7.01
C TYR A 561 1.84 26.32 5.57
N THR A 562 0.73 25.71 5.16
CA THR A 562 0.58 25.15 3.81
C THR A 562 0.81 26.20 2.72
N SER A 563 0.29 27.42 2.87
CA SER A 563 0.55 28.52 1.92
C SER A 563 1.98 29.03 1.97
N LEU A 564 2.58 29.07 3.17
CA LEU A 564 3.91 29.65 3.38
C LEU A 564 5.02 28.80 2.77
N LYS A 565 4.85 27.47 2.67
CA LYS A 565 5.78 26.55 1.99
C LYS A 565 6.15 27.01 0.57
N ARG A 566 5.29 27.79 -0.07
CA ARG A 566 5.47 28.32 -1.44
C ARG A 566 6.04 29.73 -1.50
N LYS A 567 5.94 30.50 -0.41
CA LYS A 567 6.25 31.94 -0.41
C LYS A 567 7.57 32.25 0.26
N SER A 568 7.92 31.53 1.33
CA SER A 568 9.07 31.91 2.15
C SER A 568 9.68 30.71 2.88
N ILE A 569 10.97 30.84 3.18
CA ILE A 569 11.75 29.97 4.07
C ILE A 569 11.13 29.92 5.48
N LEU A 570 10.37 30.95 5.88
CA LEU A 570 9.66 31.02 7.16
C LEU A 570 8.66 29.88 7.40
N ASN A 571 8.33 29.09 6.38
CA ASN A 571 7.50 27.90 6.52
C ASN A 571 7.99 26.93 7.61
N THR A 572 9.31 26.79 7.78
CA THR A 572 9.86 25.79 8.71
C THR A 572 9.65 26.23 10.16
N TRP A 573 9.78 27.53 10.45
CA TRP A 573 9.50 28.10 11.77
C TRP A 573 8.02 28.05 12.12
N LEU A 574 7.15 28.36 11.15
CA LEU A 574 5.70 28.26 11.39
C LEU A 574 5.26 26.80 11.57
N GLY A 575 5.84 25.87 10.81
CA GLY A 575 5.65 24.44 11.00
C GLY A 575 6.10 23.98 12.39
N ALA A 576 7.21 24.53 12.89
CA ALA A 576 7.68 24.27 14.25
C ALA A 576 6.67 24.71 15.32
N ILE A 577 6.00 25.86 15.14
CA ILE A 577 4.91 26.33 16.02
C ILE A 577 3.75 25.33 16.02
N VAL A 578 3.31 24.88 14.85
CA VAL A 578 2.24 23.87 14.72
C VAL A 578 2.60 22.60 15.50
N GLY A 579 3.85 22.13 15.36
CA GLY A 579 4.31 20.95 16.07
C GLY A 579 4.46 21.14 17.58
N ALA A 580 4.57 22.38 18.09
CA ALA A 580 4.69 22.67 19.52
C ALA A 580 3.33 22.75 20.26
N ILE A 581 2.23 22.91 19.52
CA ILE A 581 0.88 23.02 20.10
C ILE A 581 0.39 21.70 20.75
N PRO A 582 0.60 20.50 20.18
CA PRO A 582 0.14 19.26 20.81
C PRO A 582 0.68 19.01 22.23
N PRO A 583 1.96 19.25 22.56
CA PRO A 583 2.41 19.25 23.96
C PRO A 583 1.68 20.27 24.86
N LEU A 584 1.40 21.48 24.35
CA LEU A 584 0.62 22.48 25.11
C LEU A 584 -0.80 22.00 25.37
N MET A 585 -1.44 21.37 24.38
CA MET A 585 -2.75 20.74 24.54
C MET A 585 -2.72 19.64 25.61
N GLY A 586 -1.68 18.80 25.59
CA GLY A 586 -1.47 17.76 26.59
C GLY A 586 -1.32 18.32 28.00
N TRP A 587 -0.47 19.33 28.20
CA TRP A 587 -0.29 19.95 29.52
C TRP A 587 -1.55 20.66 30.00
N ALA A 588 -2.16 21.48 29.13
CA ALA A 588 -3.35 22.26 29.42
C ALA A 588 -4.58 21.42 29.73
N SER A 589 -4.57 20.12 29.41
CA SER A 589 -5.65 19.20 29.76
C SER A 589 -5.70 18.89 31.25
N ASN A 590 -4.55 18.91 31.95
CA ASN A 590 -4.49 18.65 33.39
C ASN A 590 -4.04 19.83 34.24
N SER A 591 -3.24 20.76 33.69
CA SER A 591 -2.69 21.91 34.41
C SER A 591 -2.97 23.22 33.66
N SER A 592 -2.63 24.37 34.26
CA SER A 592 -2.77 25.68 33.65
C SER A 592 -1.72 25.88 32.54
N LEU A 593 -2.08 26.63 31.48
CA LEU A 593 -1.14 27.04 30.43
C LEU A 593 -0.14 28.12 30.93
N LEU A 594 -0.39 28.72 32.09
CA LEU A 594 0.54 29.64 32.76
C LEU A 594 1.73 28.92 33.40
N ASP A 595 1.62 27.61 33.58
CA ASP A 595 2.68 26.78 34.11
C ASP A 595 3.87 26.76 33.12
N PRO A 596 5.06 27.19 33.54
CA PRO A 596 6.22 27.24 32.65
C PRO A 596 6.71 25.85 32.18
N GLY A 597 6.29 24.77 32.85
CA GLY A 597 6.52 23.40 32.40
C GLY A 597 5.89 23.11 31.03
N ALA A 598 4.70 23.65 30.78
CA ALA A 598 3.98 23.52 29.51
C ALA A 598 4.82 24.04 28.33
N TRP A 599 5.35 25.26 28.51
CA TRP A 599 6.14 25.95 27.51
C TRP A 599 7.52 25.33 27.33
N SER A 600 8.11 24.77 28.39
CA SER A 600 9.38 24.04 28.30
C SER A 600 9.25 22.80 27.41
N LEU A 601 8.18 21.99 27.57
CA LEU A 601 7.93 20.83 26.70
C LEU A 601 7.55 21.24 25.26
N ALA A 602 6.78 22.32 25.11
CA ALA A 602 6.46 22.87 23.80
C ALA A 602 7.71 23.36 23.06
N LEU A 603 8.60 24.07 23.77
CA LEU A 603 9.89 24.54 23.24
C LEU A 603 10.82 23.37 22.90
N LEU A 604 10.80 22.30 23.69
CA LEU A 604 11.55 21.07 23.37
C LEU A 604 11.11 20.53 22.01
N LEU A 605 9.80 20.35 21.79
CA LEU A 605 9.29 19.84 20.52
C LEU A 605 9.46 20.85 19.37
N TYR A 606 9.38 22.14 19.65
CA TYR A 606 9.68 23.21 18.70
C TYR A 606 11.12 23.15 18.21
N ALA A 607 12.08 23.10 19.14
CA ALA A 607 13.50 23.07 18.83
C ALA A 607 13.89 21.79 18.10
N TRP A 608 13.27 20.66 18.43
CA TRP A 608 13.61 19.33 17.89
C TRP A 608 13.39 19.24 16.38
N GLN A 609 12.37 19.93 15.89
CA GLN A 609 11.99 19.87 14.49
C GLN A 609 13.07 20.40 13.56
N PHE A 610 13.92 21.32 14.00
CA PHE A 610 14.96 21.90 13.14
C PHE A 610 16.08 20.92 12.78
N PRO A 611 16.81 20.28 13.72
CA PRO A 611 17.80 19.26 13.37
C PRO A 611 17.16 18.08 12.62
N HIS A 612 15.91 17.71 12.93
CA HIS A 612 15.19 16.65 12.24
C HIS A 612 14.86 17.00 10.78
N PHE A 613 14.13 18.09 10.55
CA PHE A 613 13.64 18.47 9.23
C PHE A 613 14.74 19.03 8.33
N ASN A 614 15.67 19.83 8.85
CA ASN A 614 16.73 20.42 8.03
C ASN A 614 17.72 19.36 7.52
N SER A 615 17.95 18.29 8.29
CA SER A 615 18.79 17.18 7.86
C SER A 615 18.06 16.27 6.86
N LEU A 616 16.76 16.02 7.05
CA LEU A 616 15.92 15.30 6.09
C LEU A 616 15.84 16.05 4.75
N SER A 617 15.45 17.32 4.79
CA SER A 617 15.23 18.16 3.61
C SER A 617 16.50 18.37 2.78
N HIS A 618 17.69 18.18 3.37
CA HIS A 618 18.95 18.23 2.64
C HIS A 618 19.03 17.19 1.52
N ASN A 619 18.63 15.95 1.81
CA ASN A 619 18.73 14.83 0.86
C ASN A 619 17.64 14.87 -0.22
N ILE A 620 16.53 15.58 0.03
CA ILE A 620 15.37 15.68 -0.88
C ILE A 620 15.16 17.13 -1.39
N LYS A 621 16.19 17.98 -1.27
CA LYS A 621 16.12 19.40 -1.63
C LYS A 621 15.73 19.62 -3.11
N ASP A 622 16.19 18.74 -3.99
CA ASP A 622 15.92 18.85 -5.43
C ASP A 622 14.48 18.47 -5.77
N GLU A 623 13.88 17.50 -5.05
CA GLU A 623 12.45 17.20 -5.15
C GLU A 623 11.59 18.39 -4.70
N TYR A 624 11.96 19.02 -3.58
CA TYR A 624 11.26 20.21 -3.10
C TYR A 624 11.35 21.36 -4.10
N LYS A 625 12.54 21.59 -4.67
CA LYS A 625 12.73 22.62 -5.70
C LYS A 625 11.88 22.34 -6.94
N ARG A 626 11.88 21.09 -7.43
CA ARG A 626 11.09 20.70 -8.61
C ARG A 626 9.60 20.88 -8.40
N ALA A 627 9.09 20.52 -7.22
CA ALA A 627 7.71 20.78 -6.85
C ALA A 627 7.40 22.28 -6.70
N GLY A 628 8.41 23.13 -6.53
CA GLY A 628 8.36 24.59 -6.37
C GLY A 628 8.24 25.07 -4.92
N TYR A 629 8.65 24.24 -3.96
CA TYR A 629 8.70 24.62 -2.55
C TYR A 629 9.95 25.44 -2.22
N VAL A 630 9.77 26.48 -1.40
CA VAL A 630 10.84 27.41 -0.99
C VAL A 630 11.43 26.93 0.34
N MET A 631 12.25 25.88 0.29
CA MET A 631 12.86 25.26 1.47
C MET A 631 14.28 25.78 1.74
N THR A 632 14.63 25.99 3.01
CA THR A 632 15.97 26.45 3.43
C THR A 632 17.09 25.59 2.86
N ALA A 633 16.88 24.27 2.80
CA ALA A 633 17.86 23.31 2.30
C ALA A 633 18.29 23.56 0.84
N PHE A 634 17.40 24.13 0.01
CA PHE A 634 17.73 24.50 -1.36
C PHE A 634 18.14 25.97 -1.48
N VAL A 635 17.40 26.89 -0.84
CA VAL A 635 17.65 28.35 -0.99
C VAL A 635 18.96 28.77 -0.30
N ASN A 636 19.25 28.25 0.88
CA ASN A 636 20.48 28.56 1.61
C ASN A 636 20.96 27.34 2.44
N PRO A 637 21.73 26.43 1.81
CA PRO A 637 22.24 25.22 2.45
C PRO A 637 23.09 25.49 3.70
N LYS A 638 23.86 26.60 3.73
CA LYS A 638 24.65 27.01 4.91
C LYS A 638 23.74 27.38 6.08
N LEU A 639 22.67 28.13 5.82
CA LEU A 639 21.69 28.51 6.82
C LEU A 639 20.95 27.27 7.34
N ASN A 640 20.57 26.35 6.44
CA ASN A 640 19.90 25.10 6.80
C ASN A 640 20.68 24.30 7.85
N ALA A 641 21.97 24.06 7.62
CA ALA A 641 22.80 23.32 8.56
C ALA A 641 23.13 24.13 9.84
N ARG A 642 23.25 25.46 9.73
CA ARG A 642 23.46 26.33 10.89
C ARG A 642 22.25 26.34 11.83
N VAL A 643 21.04 26.39 11.27
CA VAL A 643 19.79 26.33 12.03
C VAL A 643 19.67 24.97 12.70
N ALA A 644 19.98 23.87 12.01
CA ALA A 644 20.00 22.54 12.61
C ALA A 644 20.91 22.49 13.86
N LEU A 645 22.14 23.00 13.74
CA LEU A 645 23.10 23.05 14.86
C LEU A 645 22.61 23.95 16.01
N ARG A 646 22.14 25.17 15.72
CA ARG A 646 21.68 26.13 16.75
C ARG A 646 20.56 25.55 17.60
N TYR A 647 19.58 24.92 16.98
CA TYR A 647 18.46 24.33 17.72
C TYR A 647 18.82 23.01 18.39
N SER A 648 19.79 22.24 17.88
CA SER A 648 20.35 21.10 18.63
C SER A 648 21.04 21.55 19.93
N LEU A 649 21.76 22.68 19.90
CA LEU A 649 22.36 23.29 21.09
C LEU A 649 21.31 23.89 22.04
N LEU A 650 20.22 24.44 21.50
CA LEU A 650 19.12 25.00 22.31
C LEU A 650 18.43 23.93 23.18
N MET A 651 18.58 22.64 22.86
CA MET A 651 18.00 21.56 23.67
C MET A 651 18.56 21.47 25.08
N PHE A 652 19.85 21.75 25.27
CA PHE A 652 20.48 21.69 26.59
C PHE A 652 19.81 22.65 27.60
N PRO A 653 19.70 23.96 27.33
CA PRO A 653 19.02 24.86 28.25
C PRO A 653 17.52 24.57 28.38
N ILE A 654 16.85 24.03 27.36
CA ILE A 654 15.43 23.64 27.47
C ILE A 654 15.26 22.43 28.42
N CYS A 655 16.12 21.41 28.31
CA CYS A 655 16.10 20.28 29.25
C CYS A 655 16.43 20.72 30.68
N PHE A 656 17.35 21.68 30.85
CA PHE A 656 17.63 22.29 32.15
C PHE A 656 16.44 23.08 32.71
N SER A 657 15.69 23.77 31.84
CA SER A 657 14.46 24.49 32.21
C SER A 657 13.41 23.57 32.86
N LEU A 658 13.28 22.32 32.40
CA LEU A 658 12.38 21.34 33.00
C LEU A 658 12.75 20.99 34.45
N ILE A 659 14.04 21.07 34.81
CA ILE A 659 14.52 20.85 36.17
C ILE A 659 14.29 22.11 37.01
N TYR A 660 14.59 23.28 36.45
CA TYR A 660 14.41 24.56 37.13
C TYR A 660 12.94 24.78 37.55
N PHE A 661 11.98 24.36 36.71
CA PHE A 661 10.56 24.44 37.02
C PHE A 661 10.01 23.24 37.81
N ASN A 662 10.87 22.39 38.35
CA ASN A 662 10.48 21.22 39.16
C ASN A 662 9.54 20.24 38.42
N VAL A 663 9.72 20.08 37.11
CA VAL A 663 9.00 19.06 36.33
C VAL A 663 9.75 17.72 36.39
N CYS A 664 11.09 17.77 36.31
CA CYS A 664 11.97 16.62 36.34
C CYS A 664 13.06 16.73 37.41
N ASP A 665 13.53 15.58 37.89
CA ASP A 665 14.60 15.47 38.88
C ASP A 665 15.97 15.90 38.32
N LYS A 666 16.91 16.21 39.23
CA LYS A 666 18.25 16.73 38.86
C LYS A 666 19.05 15.78 37.95
N TYR A 667 18.85 14.46 38.08
CA TYR A 667 19.53 13.45 37.25
C TYR A 667 19.10 13.50 35.78
N PHE A 668 17.91 14.03 35.48
CA PHE A 668 17.43 14.21 34.12
C PHE A 668 18.37 15.06 33.27
N ALA A 669 19.05 16.06 33.86
CA ALA A 669 20.01 16.90 33.13
C ALA A 669 21.16 16.06 32.56
N PHE A 670 21.66 15.09 33.32
CA PHE A 670 22.78 14.25 32.89
C PHE A 670 22.34 13.32 31.76
N ASP A 671 21.26 12.58 31.95
CA ASP A 671 20.77 11.60 30.97
C ASP A 671 20.33 12.26 29.66
N SER A 672 19.59 13.38 29.75
CA SER A 672 19.18 14.14 28.57
C SER A 672 20.37 14.80 27.86
N SER A 673 21.41 15.23 28.59
CA SER A 673 22.62 15.81 27.99
C SER A 673 23.39 14.81 27.13
N ILE A 674 23.44 13.53 27.50
CA ILE A 674 24.09 12.49 26.68
C ILE A 674 23.40 12.36 25.31
N LEU A 675 22.07 12.29 25.31
CA LEU A 675 21.28 12.19 24.08
C LEU A 675 21.36 13.47 23.24
N ASN A 676 21.29 14.63 23.89
CA ASN A 676 21.44 15.93 23.22
C ASN A 676 22.83 16.10 22.62
N PHE A 677 23.88 15.62 23.31
CA PHE A 677 25.26 15.66 22.82
C PHE A 677 25.42 14.80 21.56
N TRP A 678 24.86 13.60 21.54
CA TRP A 678 24.91 12.72 20.37
C TRP A 678 24.30 13.37 19.12
N MET A 679 23.09 13.95 19.23
CA MET A 679 22.45 14.66 18.13
C MET A 679 23.21 15.93 17.72
N THR A 680 23.72 16.68 18.71
CA THR A 680 24.47 17.93 18.48
C THR A 680 25.80 17.66 17.79
N TYR A 681 26.50 16.59 18.15
CA TYR A 681 27.75 16.18 17.50
C TYR A 681 27.54 15.89 16.00
N ASN A 682 26.48 15.14 15.66
CA ASN A 682 26.14 14.88 14.26
C ASN A 682 25.75 16.17 13.52
N SER A 683 24.94 17.02 14.16
CA SER A 683 24.54 18.33 13.61
C SER A 683 25.76 19.25 13.39
N PHE A 684 26.75 19.20 14.28
CA PHE A 684 27.98 19.96 14.18
C PHE A 684 28.82 19.50 13.00
N LYS A 685 29.01 18.19 12.82
CA LYS A 685 29.70 17.63 11.65
C LYS A 685 28.98 17.96 10.34
N PHE A 686 27.66 17.90 10.33
CA PHE A 686 26.85 18.33 9.18
C PHE A 686 27.05 19.81 8.85
N TRP A 687 27.01 20.69 9.86
CA TRP A 687 27.27 22.11 9.69
C TRP A 687 28.69 22.41 9.21
N LEU A 688 29.70 21.75 9.78
CA LEU A 688 31.09 21.93 9.41
C LEU A 688 31.32 21.55 7.94
N GLN A 689 30.76 20.42 7.50
CA GLN A 689 30.86 20.00 6.10
C GLN A 689 30.14 20.98 5.16
N GLN A 690 28.95 21.45 5.51
CA GLN A 690 28.24 22.45 4.70
C GLN A 690 28.95 23.79 4.65
N ARG A 691 29.63 24.18 5.74
CA ARG A 691 30.47 25.38 5.76
C ARG A 691 31.67 25.24 4.81
N HIS A 692 32.29 24.06 4.77
CA HIS A 692 33.39 23.75 3.84
C HIS A 692 32.92 23.74 2.38
N ASN A 693 31.89 22.95 2.06
CA ASN A 693 31.38 22.76 0.69
C ASN A 693 30.97 24.08 0.01
N TYR A 694 30.51 25.05 0.79
CA TYR A 694 30.14 26.37 0.28
C TYR A 694 31.14 27.48 0.68
N SER A 695 32.37 27.13 1.06
CA SER A 695 33.43 28.12 1.31
C SER A 695 33.76 28.92 0.05
N ILE A 696 34.20 30.17 0.21
CA ILE A 696 34.51 31.06 -0.91
C ILE A 696 35.58 30.44 -1.83
N ASN A 697 36.59 29.79 -1.25
CA ASN A 697 37.68 29.16 -2.00
C ASN A 697 37.19 27.97 -2.83
N VAL A 698 36.28 27.15 -2.27
CA VAL A 698 35.71 25.98 -2.96
C VAL A 698 34.80 26.41 -4.11
N ILE A 699 33.99 27.45 -3.90
CA ILE A 699 33.13 28.01 -4.95
C ILE A 699 33.96 28.60 -6.08
N LYS A 700 35.06 29.30 -5.77
CA LYS A 700 35.99 29.84 -6.79
C LYS A 700 36.66 28.75 -7.63
N ASN A 701 36.86 27.55 -7.06
CA ASN A 701 37.50 26.42 -7.73
C ASN A 701 36.51 25.52 -8.51
N GLY A 702 35.28 25.98 -8.77
CA GLY A 702 34.28 25.23 -9.55
C GLY A 702 33.24 24.48 -8.71
N GLY A 703 33.23 24.64 -7.38
CA GLY A 703 32.26 24.02 -6.47
C GLY A 703 32.80 22.80 -5.72
N ALA A 704 31.98 22.25 -4.82
CA ALA A 704 32.36 21.11 -3.99
C ALA A 704 32.46 19.82 -4.82
N ASN A 705 33.46 18.98 -4.50
CA ASN A 705 33.64 17.70 -5.16
C ASN A 705 32.49 16.73 -4.83
N LYS A 706 32.24 15.75 -5.70
CA LYS A 706 31.18 14.74 -5.49
C LYS A 706 31.33 14.01 -4.15
N SER A 707 32.57 13.64 -3.79
CA SER A 707 32.89 12.99 -2.52
C SER A 707 32.55 13.85 -1.28
N GLU A 708 32.73 15.17 -1.37
CA GLU A 708 32.43 16.12 -0.28
C GLU A 708 30.92 16.34 -0.12
N ILE A 709 30.18 16.29 -1.22
CA ILE A 709 28.72 16.32 -1.22
C ILE A 709 28.18 15.03 -0.60
N ASP A 710 28.73 13.88 -0.97
CA ASP A 710 28.36 12.57 -0.40
C ASP A 710 28.63 12.50 1.11
N LEU A 711 29.76 13.06 1.57
CA LEU A 711 30.07 13.16 3.00
C LEU A 711 29.02 13.99 3.74
N ALA A 712 28.57 15.10 3.14
CA ALA A 712 27.51 15.92 3.74
C ALA A 712 26.17 15.18 3.81
N ASN A 713 25.84 14.37 2.81
CA ASN A 713 24.65 13.52 2.80
C ASN A 713 24.72 12.47 3.92
N ILE A 714 25.89 11.88 4.17
CA ILE A 714 26.10 10.92 5.27
C ILE A 714 25.84 11.58 6.63
N TRP A 715 26.43 12.76 6.88
CA TRP A 715 26.22 13.48 8.14
C TRP A 715 24.79 13.98 8.32
N ALA A 716 24.13 14.40 7.24
CA ALA A 716 22.71 14.72 7.26
C ALA A 716 21.86 13.49 7.65
N LYS A 717 22.10 12.32 7.04
CA LYS A 717 21.42 11.07 7.41
C LYS A 717 21.65 10.67 8.86
N LYS A 718 22.89 10.78 9.36
CA LYS A 718 23.21 10.51 10.79
C LYS A 718 22.47 11.46 11.72
N THR A 719 22.43 12.76 11.39
CA THR A 719 21.69 13.76 12.16
C THR A 719 20.20 13.43 12.20
N PHE A 720 19.61 13.10 11.05
CA PHE A 720 18.22 12.69 10.94
C PHE A 720 17.90 11.48 11.83
N TRP A 721 18.69 10.40 11.72
CA TRP A 721 18.48 9.21 12.55
C TRP A 721 18.69 9.48 14.04
N SER A 722 19.70 10.28 14.41
CA SER A 722 19.89 10.66 15.82
C SER A 722 18.69 11.43 16.37
N SER A 723 18.08 12.32 15.58
CA SER A 723 16.89 13.06 16.00
C SER A 723 15.66 12.16 16.19
N ILE A 724 15.48 11.11 15.38
CA ILE A 724 14.36 10.16 15.51
C ILE A 724 14.38 9.46 16.88
N TRP A 725 15.57 9.07 17.34
CA TRP A 725 15.73 8.37 18.61
C TRP A 725 15.81 9.32 19.81
N GLN A 726 16.42 10.49 19.64
CA GLN A 726 16.65 11.44 20.73
C GLN A 726 15.34 11.90 21.39
N LEU A 727 14.31 12.26 20.63
CA LEU A 727 13.09 12.82 21.21
C LEU A 727 12.30 11.80 22.04
N PRO A 728 11.96 10.59 21.52
CA PRO A 728 11.27 9.57 22.31
C PRO A 728 12.06 9.18 23.57
N LEU A 729 13.39 9.07 23.47
CA LEU A 729 14.24 8.74 24.62
C LEU A 729 14.26 9.86 25.66
N VAL A 730 14.38 11.13 25.25
CA VAL A 730 14.34 12.27 26.17
C VAL A 730 12.96 12.39 26.84
N LEU A 731 11.86 12.18 26.10
CA LEU A 731 10.52 12.18 26.69
C LEU A 731 10.32 11.00 27.66
N ALA A 732 10.80 9.80 27.32
CA ALA A 732 10.76 8.64 28.22
C ALA A 732 11.59 8.88 29.49
N LEU A 733 12.80 9.45 29.36
CA LEU A 733 13.61 9.87 30.51
C LEU A 733 12.93 10.94 31.34
N ALA A 734 12.24 11.91 30.71
CA ALA A 734 11.49 12.92 31.44
C ALA A 734 10.36 12.29 32.28
N MET A 735 9.70 11.26 31.75
CA MET A 735 8.66 10.52 32.48
C MET A 735 9.24 9.68 33.62
N LEU A 736 10.40 9.05 33.42
CA LEU A 736 11.11 8.28 34.45
C LEU A 736 11.60 9.19 35.59
N HIS A 737 12.16 10.34 35.24
CA HIS A 737 12.63 11.36 36.18
C HIS A 737 11.55 12.39 36.52
N LYS A 738 10.27 12.08 36.37
CA LYS A 738 9.21 13.00 36.80
C LYS A 738 9.34 13.21 38.31
N GLN A 739 9.26 14.47 38.75
CA GLN A 739 9.58 14.80 40.12
C GLN A 739 8.75 14.00 41.14
N GLY A 740 9.45 13.40 42.11
CA GLY A 740 8.87 12.54 43.15
C GLY A 740 8.50 11.12 42.71
N GLN A 741 8.84 10.69 41.48
CA GLN A 741 8.63 9.29 41.06
C GLN A 741 9.58 8.33 41.76
N TRP A 742 10.87 8.66 41.82
CA TRP A 742 11.86 7.81 42.49
C TRP A 742 11.61 7.66 43.99
N ASP A 743 11.12 8.72 44.64
CA ASP A 743 10.70 8.66 46.05
C ASP A 743 9.55 7.66 46.27
N ARG A 744 8.62 7.53 45.31
CA ARG A 744 7.54 6.53 45.39
C ARG A 744 8.04 5.09 45.22
N PHE A 745 9.10 4.87 44.44
CA PHE A 745 9.70 3.55 44.26
C PHE A 745 10.58 3.14 45.45
N PHE A 746 11.37 4.06 46.00
CA PHE A 746 12.33 3.75 47.05
C PHE A 746 11.78 3.95 48.48
N ASN A 747 10.93 4.95 48.75
CA ASN A 747 10.39 5.16 50.11
C ASN A 747 9.24 4.21 50.50
N ASN A 748 8.63 3.51 49.54
CA ASN A 748 7.67 2.43 49.83
C ASN A 748 8.29 1.24 50.59
N SER A 749 9.62 1.20 50.76
CA SER A 749 10.31 0.18 51.56
C SER A 749 10.46 0.54 53.04
N ASN A 750 10.36 1.82 53.42
CA ASN A 750 10.54 2.28 54.81
C ASN A 750 9.22 2.48 55.59
N GLU A 751 8.06 2.56 54.91
CA GLU A 751 6.75 2.64 55.59
C GLU A 751 6.21 1.28 56.07
N LYS A 752 6.88 0.15 55.77
CA LYS A 752 6.50 -1.18 56.28
C LYS A 752 7.07 -1.53 57.66
N THR A 753 7.83 -0.65 58.30
CA THR A 753 8.39 -0.89 59.66
C THR A 753 7.80 0.00 60.76
N LEU A 754 6.82 0.85 60.46
CA LEU A 754 6.09 1.64 61.45
C LEU A 754 4.61 1.71 61.07
N ASN A 755 3.89 0.61 61.31
CA ASN A 755 2.47 0.58 61.71
C ASN A 755 2.05 -0.87 62.03
#